data_AF-A0AA88HAI4-F1
#
_entry.id   AF-A0AA88HAI4-F1
#
_cell.length_a   1.000
_cell.length_b   1.000
_cell.length_c   1.000
_cell.angle_alpha   90.00
_cell.angle_beta   90.00
_cell.angle_gamma   90.00
#
_symmetry.space_group_name_H-M   'P 1'
#
loop_
_entity.id
_entity.type
_entity.pdbx_description
1 polymer ?
#
loop_
_entity_poly.entity_id
_entity_poly.type
_entity_poly.pdbx_seq_one_letter_code
_entity_poly.pdbx_strand_id
1 'polypeptide(L)'
;MTDTRRRVKLYALNADRQWDDRGTGHVQSLYVDKLKGVGLVVRAESDGNVLLESKIQPDTAYQKQQETLIVWSEGDNYDLALSFQERAGCDEIWEKICQVQGKDPSVDITQDFVEDDEDERFDELSDPSPAVELPNPEMSKLDQISEIVHSCLTTAARREKLALALETDNYIRKLLVLFHECEDLDNITGLHRLYEIFKNIFLLNKNALFEIMFAEDVIFDVVGCLEYDPNAKKPKCHREYLRKMAKFREVVSINNPELLSKIHQTYRVQYIQDVILPPPSVFEENLMSSLSSFIFFNKVEIVSLIQEDERFLSEIFNQLSDETLDDQKRRDLVCFLKEFCTFSQTLQQQSREAFYKTLTSLGVLAALETTLAADDLSTKLASIDILSYIVEFSPSLVREYILQQNTNSEDEALLLNVIIEQLVCDNDPEIGGAVQLCGILRILLDPENMMASMNKSEKTDFLSFFYKHSVHVLIGLSLGFCTSHNVTIIRLLDNPHNSNDELKHIRKDSINASFIKVPGDWDVPGGWTIFPLIERLSLLNADWVLIVSEKTKLNLALLLDVVSSYNKNEPEFIGHVIIDSEPTIIHHYSDSQLSYPLKNSGFLLSKLVVSRLAAAISSDIPRSSFSIDVVYEFAAYLKKQLGVKLKRDRRFCISDDTGCLTSVLTHSKFKRSSKVRRDEIFVGVKTFSGFHSSRVPVVQKTWGKSAEKIVFFSDIEDPSIPTLSTGIKNIERGHCGKTAFILEYFSQLMLEDSVLKWLLVADDDTIISLENLREVLSDFDTGKPMIIGERYGYGWNDRSSGYDYITGGGGMVFSKAAVVELVNRGCTRCPADDTPDDMYLGACANWHKIEIIHHDGFHQARPVDYSSIRLKSEFVVSFHKHLNVDPLQIYDEWFGKSRQCKDEL
;
A
#
# COMPACT_ATOMS: atom_id res chain seq x y z
N MET A 1 17.85 -2.89 -41.73
CA MET A 1 17.31 -1.80 -40.89
C MET A 1 16.13 -1.23 -41.65
N THR A 2 14.92 -1.54 -41.22
CA THR A 2 13.69 -0.92 -41.75
C THR A 2 13.69 0.54 -41.32
N ASP A 3 13.56 1.46 -42.28
CA ASP A 3 13.63 2.91 -42.09
C ASP A 3 12.41 3.39 -41.31
N THR A 4 12.54 3.46 -39.98
CA THR A 4 11.46 3.86 -39.04
C THR A 4 11.06 5.32 -39.19
N ARG A 5 11.92 6.13 -39.82
CA ARG A 5 11.71 7.56 -40.03
C ARG A 5 10.42 7.86 -40.78
N ARG A 6 10.03 7.01 -41.73
CA ARG A 6 8.84 7.20 -42.57
C ARG A 6 7.65 6.36 -42.13
N ARG A 7 7.72 5.72 -40.97
CA ARG A 7 6.64 4.86 -40.46
C ARG A 7 5.52 5.72 -39.88
N VAL A 8 4.31 5.50 -40.38
CA VAL A 8 3.10 6.24 -40.03
C VAL A 8 1.93 5.30 -39.75
N LYS A 9 1.03 5.71 -38.86
CA LYS A 9 -0.31 5.14 -38.76
C LYS A 9 -1.30 6.09 -39.44
N LEU A 10 -2.15 5.53 -40.30
CA LEU A 10 -3.15 6.26 -41.07
C LEU A 10 -4.50 6.18 -40.36
N TYR A 11 -5.16 7.32 -40.20
CA TYR A 11 -6.52 7.40 -39.69
C TYR A 11 -7.44 8.09 -40.71
N ALA A 12 -8.70 7.68 -40.72
CA ALA A 12 -9.76 8.34 -41.47
C ALA A 12 -10.98 8.55 -40.56
N LEU A 13 -11.59 9.72 -40.62
CA LEU A 13 -12.79 10.01 -39.84
C LEU A 13 -14.01 9.28 -40.45
N ASN A 14 -14.80 8.62 -39.62
CA ASN A 14 -16.00 7.89 -40.05
C ASN A 14 -17.28 8.75 -39.89
N ALA A 15 -18.42 8.21 -40.33
CA ALA A 15 -19.72 8.91 -40.30
C ALA A 15 -20.21 9.27 -38.88
N ASP A 16 -19.71 8.57 -37.85
CA ASP A 16 -20.02 8.84 -36.44
C ASP A 16 -19.05 9.85 -35.80
N ARG A 17 -18.23 10.54 -36.62
CA ARG A 17 -17.17 11.49 -36.21
C ARG A 17 -16.11 10.86 -35.28
N GLN A 18 -15.78 9.58 -35.49
CA GLN A 18 -14.69 8.89 -34.80
C GLN A 18 -13.55 8.54 -35.77
N TRP A 19 -12.32 8.58 -35.29
CA TRP A 19 -11.13 8.25 -36.10
C TRP A 19 -10.94 6.73 -36.19
N ASP A 20 -11.14 6.18 -37.38
CA ASP A 20 -10.88 4.77 -37.68
C ASP A 20 -9.41 4.57 -38.08
N ASP A 21 -8.74 3.61 -37.42
CA ASP A 21 -7.38 3.16 -37.77
C ASP A 21 -7.42 2.38 -39.09
N ARG A 22 -6.78 2.92 -40.14
CA ARG A 22 -6.67 2.34 -41.48
C ARG A 22 -5.42 1.49 -41.66
N GLY A 23 -4.59 1.35 -40.63
CA GLY A 23 -3.40 0.51 -40.62
C GLY A 23 -2.09 1.29 -40.54
N THR A 24 -1.00 0.53 -40.36
CA THR A 24 0.35 1.07 -40.23
C THR A 24 1.17 0.80 -41.48
N GLY A 25 1.91 1.81 -41.94
CA GLY A 25 2.67 1.74 -43.18
C GLY A 25 3.82 2.74 -43.23
N HIS A 26 4.45 2.84 -44.39
CA HIS A 26 5.51 3.81 -44.66
C HIS A 26 5.03 4.83 -45.69
N VAL A 27 5.12 6.12 -45.34
CA VAL A 27 4.71 7.23 -46.22
C VAL A 27 5.84 7.65 -47.15
N GLN A 28 5.49 7.95 -48.40
CA GLN A 28 6.39 8.53 -49.38
C GLN A 28 5.68 9.64 -50.13
N SER A 29 6.38 10.75 -50.37
CA SER A 29 5.93 11.77 -51.31
C SER A 29 6.61 11.56 -52.66
N LEU A 30 5.86 11.17 -53.68
CA LEU A 30 6.36 10.95 -55.04
C LEU A 30 5.39 11.46 -56.10
N TYR A 31 5.89 11.70 -57.31
CA TYR A 31 5.03 12.05 -58.44
C TYR A 31 4.25 10.80 -58.89
N VAL A 32 2.92 10.86 -58.85
CA VAL A 32 2.04 9.76 -59.22
C VAL A 32 1.41 10.06 -60.58
N ASP A 33 1.77 9.29 -61.60
CA ASP A 33 1.33 9.51 -62.99
C ASP A 33 -0.20 9.52 -63.13
N LYS A 34 -0.89 8.67 -62.36
CA LYS A 34 -2.36 8.59 -62.34
C LYS A 34 -3.02 9.87 -61.80
N LEU A 35 -2.38 10.54 -60.83
CA LEU A 35 -2.87 11.76 -60.20
C LEU A 35 -2.35 13.04 -60.90
N LYS A 36 -1.40 12.91 -61.84
CA LYS A 36 -0.71 14.02 -62.51
C LYS A 36 -0.22 15.08 -61.51
N GLY A 37 0.52 14.64 -60.50
CA GLY A 37 1.05 15.52 -59.45
C GLY A 37 1.80 14.75 -58.37
N VAL A 38 2.37 15.50 -57.42
CA VAL A 38 3.00 14.93 -56.22
C VAL A 38 1.89 14.44 -55.28
N GLY A 39 1.97 13.18 -54.86
CA GLY A 39 1.02 12.57 -53.94
C GLY A 39 1.70 11.93 -52.74
N LEU A 40 0.95 11.86 -51.64
CA LEU A 40 1.28 11.10 -50.44
C LEU A 40 0.80 9.67 -50.64
N VAL A 41 1.76 8.73 -50.64
CA VAL A 41 1.49 7.31 -50.81
C VAL A 41 1.92 6.57 -49.55
N VAL A 42 0.99 5.89 -48.89
CA VAL A 42 1.27 5.03 -47.72
C VAL A 42 1.20 3.58 -48.13
N ARG A 43 2.27 2.81 -47.90
CA ARG A 43 2.31 1.37 -48.16
C ARG A 43 2.32 0.59 -46.84
N ALA A 44 1.40 -0.36 -46.71
CA ALA A 44 1.26 -1.20 -45.54
C ALA A 44 2.54 -1.97 -45.23
N GLU A 45 2.90 -2.08 -43.95
CA GLU A 45 4.07 -2.84 -43.53
C GLU A 45 3.87 -4.37 -43.64
N SER A 46 2.62 -4.83 -43.66
CA SER A 46 2.25 -6.25 -43.66
C SER A 46 2.43 -6.94 -45.01
N ASP A 47 2.02 -6.28 -46.10
CA ASP A 47 1.92 -6.89 -47.44
C ASP A 47 2.37 -5.95 -48.57
N GLY A 48 2.76 -4.71 -48.25
CA GLY A 48 3.19 -3.70 -49.23
C GLY A 48 2.06 -3.09 -50.05
N ASN A 49 0.80 -3.42 -49.76
CA ASN A 49 -0.36 -2.83 -50.42
C ASN A 49 -0.47 -1.34 -50.12
N VAL A 50 -1.05 -0.58 -51.04
CA VAL A 50 -1.25 0.86 -50.88
C VAL A 50 -2.46 1.10 -49.98
N LEU A 51 -2.23 1.72 -48.82
CA LEU A 51 -3.26 2.12 -47.85
C LEU A 51 -3.84 3.50 -48.18
N LEU A 52 -3.01 4.39 -48.72
CA LEU A 52 -3.39 5.74 -49.13
C LEU A 52 -2.63 6.13 -50.40
N GLU A 53 -3.33 6.74 -51.34
CA GLU A 53 -2.77 7.44 -52.50
C GLU A 53 -3.56 8.75 -52.65
N SER A 54 -3.06 9.82 -52.03
CA SER A 54 -3.72 11.13 -51.98
C SER A 54 -2.86 12.19 -52.67
N LYS A 55 -3.45 13.01 -53.54
CA LYS A 55 -2.71 14.06 -54.25
C LYS A 55 -2.53 15.26 -53.32
N ILE A 56 -1.33 15.84 -53.27
CA ILE A 56 -1.13 17.12 -52.59
C ILE A 56 -1.76 18.21 -53.48
N GLN A 57 -2.91 18.73 -53.06
CA GLN A 57 -3.63 19.75 -53.80
C GLN A 57 -3.13 21.15 -53.39
N PRO A 58 -3.07 22.13 -54.32
CA PRO A 58 -2.63 23.49 -53.98
C PRO A 58 -3.55 24.23 -53.00
N ASP A 59 -4.83 23.89 -53.02
CA ASP A 59 -5.97 24.56 -52.36
C ASP A 59 -6.47 23.84 -51.09
N THR A 60 -5.97 22.64 -50.78
CA THR A 60 -6.31 21.94 -49.54
C THR A 60 -5.53 22.49 -48.36
N ALA A 61 -6.22 22.76 -47.24
CA ALA A 61 -5.59 23.10 -45.97
C ALA A 61 -5.01 21.84 -45.31
N TYR A 62 -3.68 21.76 -45.23
CA TYR A 62 -3.00 20.78 -44.40
C TYR A 62 -2.62 21.43 -43.08
N GLN A 63 -2.79 20.70 -41.98
CA GLN A 63 -2.43 21.15 -40.64
C GLN A 63 -1.43 20.20 -39.99
N LYS A 64 -0.36 20.76 -39.45
CA LYS A 64 0.59 20.04 -38.60
C LYS A 64 0.21 20.25 -37.15
N GLN A 65 0.04 19.16 -36.41
CA GLN A 65 -0.30 19.19 -34.99
C GLN A 65 0.74 18.41 -34.18
N GLN A 66 1.06 18.88 -32.97
CA GLN A 66 1.87 18.16 -31.98
C GLN A 66 3.20 17.59 -32.54
N GLU A 67 3.81 18.29 -33.50
CA GLU A 67 5.08 17.97 -34.18
C GLU A 67 5.17 16.65 -34.95
N THR A 68 4.21 15.74 -34.81
CA THR A 68 4.23 14.37 -35.37
C THR A 68 2.93 13.97 -36.06
N LEU A 69 1.97 14.88 -36.20
CA LEU A 69 0.68 14.62 -36.82
C LEU A 69 0.45 15.59 -37.99
N ILE A 70 -0.04 15.07 -39.12
CA ILE A 70 -0.52 15.88 -40.24
C ILE A 70 -1.96 15.49 -40.55
N VAL A 71 -2.87 16.47 -40.58
CA VAL A 71 -4.32 16.28 -40.81
C VAL A 71 -4.77 17.14 -41.99
N TRP A 72 -5.67 16.60 -42.82
CA TRP A 72 -6.30 17.33 -43.92
C TRP A 72 -7.61 16.67 -44.35
N SER A 73 -8.40 17.38 -45.15
CA SER A 73 -9.67 16.89 -45.72
C SER A 73 -9.55 16.72 -47.23
N GLU A 74 -10.02 15.60 -47.77
CA GLU A 74 -10.03 15.30 -49.22
C GLU A 74 -11.48 15.23 -49.75
N GLY A 75 -12.03 16.37 -50.18
CA GLY A 75 -13.43 16.52 -50.61
C GLY A 75 -14.41 16.62 -49.44
N ASP A 76 -15.72 16.67 -49.74
CA ASP A 76 -16.76 17.12 -48.79
C ASP A 76 -16.98 16.25 -47.53
N ASN A 77 -16.34 15.07 -47.40
CA ASN A 77 -16.59 14.12 -46.29
C ASN A 77 -15.44 13.12 -46.00
N TYR A 78 -14.17 13.47 -46.27
CA TYR A 78 -13.04 12.57 -45.97
C TYR A 78 -11.91 13.28 -45.23
N ASP A 79 -11.96 13.26 -43.90
CA ASP A 79 -10.87 13.74 -43.06
C ASP A 79 -9.84 12.61 -42.84
N LEU A 80 -8.57 12.93 -43.07
CA LEU A 80 -7.45 12.01 -43.03
C LEU A 80 -6.38 12.54 -42.08
N ALA A 81 -5.73 11.64 -41.35
CA ALA A 81 -4.61 11.96 -40.49
C ALA A 81 -3.46 10.95 -40.62
N LEU A 82 -2.23 11.47 -40.68
CA LEU A 82 -1.00 10.70 -40.62
C LEU A 82 -0.29 10.98 -39.30
N SER A 83 -0.19 9.95 -38.46
CA SER A 83 0.56 9.99 -37.21
C SER A 83 1.93 9.35 -37.43
N PHE A 84 2.98 10.14 -37.30
CA PHE A 84 4.36 9.74 -37.53
C PHE A 84 4.98 9.19 -36.24
N GLN A 85 5.75 8.11 -36.38
CA GLN A 85 6.51 7.58 -35.26
C GLN A 85 7.69 8.48 -34.86
N GLU A 86 8.24 9.24 -35.81
CA GLU A 86 9.39 10.12 -35.61
C GLU A 86 9.12 11.52 -36.19
N ARG A 87 9.41 12.56 -35.40
CA ARG A 87 9.31 13.98 -35.80
C ARG A 87 10.06 14.27 -37.10
N ALA A 88 11.27 13.72 -37.25
CA ALA A 88 12.11 13.94 -38.43
C ALA A 88 11.50 13.44 -39.75
N GLY A 89 10.54 12.51 -39.70
CA GLY A 89 9.76 12.08 -40.86
C GLY A 89 8.54 12.96 -41.11
N CYS A 90 7.89 13.42 -40.04
CA CYS A 90 6.81 14.40 -40.13
C CYS A 90 7.30 15.71 -40.76
N ASP A 91 8.46 16.20 -40.31
CA ASP A 91 9.10 17.40 -40.83
C ASP A 91 9.44 17.26 -42.33
N GLU A 92 9.97 16.11 -42.75
CA GLU A 92 10.29 15.84 -44.16
C GLU A 92 9.05 15.87 -45.07
N ILE A 93 7.96 15.25 -44.64
CA ILE A 93 6.71 15.26 -45.41
C ILE A 93 6.05 16.64 -45.37
N TRP A 94 6.12 17.34 -44.24
CA TRP A 94 5.59 18.70 -44.09
C TRP A 94 6.30 19.70 -44.99
N GLU A 95 7.63 19.69 -45.01
CA GLU A 95 8.44 20.49 -45.93
C GLU A 95 8.03 20.23 -47.39
N LYS A 96 7.70 18.98 -47.72
CA LYS A 96 7.32 18.61 -49.07
C LYS A 96 5.92 19.11 -49.45
N ILE A 97 4.96 19.07 -48.52
CA ILE A 97 3.62 19.67 -48.70
C ILE A 97 3.76 21.18 -48.87
N CYS A 98 4.51 21.84 -47.99
CA CYS A 98 4.77 23.28 -48.07
C CYS A 98 5.48 23.67 -49.37
N GLN A 99 6.45 22.87 -49.83
CA GLN A 99 7.13 23.08 -51.10
C GLN A 99 6.18 23.00 -52.30
N VAL A 100 5.23 22.06 -52.30
CA VAL A 100 4.23 21.91 -53.37
C VAL A 100 3.26 23.09 -53.37
N GLN A 101 2.89 23.61 -52.19
CA GLN A 101 1.98 24.75 -52.03
C GLN A 101 2.66 26.13 -52.05
N GLY A 102 3.99 26.19 -52.08
CA GLY A 102 4.76 27.44 -52.07
C GLY A 102 4.72 28.19 -50.74
N LYS A 103 4.59 27.48 -49.62
CA LYS A 103 4.48 28.02 -48.25
C LYS A 103 5.76 27.81 -47.45
N ASP A 104 5.96 28.63 -46.42
CA ASP A 104 7.09 28.48 -45.50
C ASP A 104 6.86 27.28 -44.57
N PRO A 105 7.78 26.31 -44.44
CA PRO A 105 7.63 25.16 -43.55
C PRO A 105 7.46 25.47 -42.06
N SER A 106 7.71 26.72 -41.62
CA SER A 106 7.50 27.17 -40.24
C SER A 106 6.04 27.44 -39.87
N VAL A 107 5.10 27.38 -40.83
CA VAL A 107 3.67 27.49 -40.55
C VAL A 107 3.10 26.17 -40.03
N ASP A 108 2.10 26.25 -39.15
CA ASP A 108 1.35 25.09 -38.66
C ASP A 108 0.17 24.72 -39.56
N ILE A 109 -0.29 25.64 -40.42
CA ILE A 109 -1.36 25.43 -41.40
C ILE A 109 -0.94 26.04 -42.74
N THR A 110 -1.08 25.28 -43.83
CA THR A 110 -0.54 25.70 -45.13
C THR A 110 -1.48 26.60 -45.94
N GLN A 111 -2.79 26.45 -45.78
CA GLN A 111 -3.81 27.35 -46.33
C GLN A 111 -4.76 27.77 -45.22
N ASP A 112 -5.07 29.06 -45.14
CA ASP A 112 -6.20 29.50 -44.32
C ASP A 112 -7.43 28.75 -44.82
N PHE A 113 -8.27 28.25 -43.91
CA PHE A 113 -9.55 27.69 -44.30
C PHE A 113 -10.24 28.74 -45.16
N VAL A 114 -10.52 28.40 -46.41
CA VAL A 114 -11.52 29.12 -47.19
C VAL A 114 -12.81 28.84 -46.43
N GLU A 115 -13.12 29.67 -45.42
CA GLU A 115 -14.50 30.14 -45.28
C GLU A 115 -14.90 30.51 -46.71
N ASP A 116 -16.02 29.99 -47.20
CA ASP A 116 -16.61 30.43 -48.47
C ASP A 116 -16.90 31.95 -48.37
N ASP A 117 -15.84 32.75 -48.46
CA ASP A 117 -15.77 34.20 -48.54
C ASP A 117 -15.44 34.51 -50.00
N GLU A 118 -16.28 34.04 -50.92
CA GLU A 118 -16.60 34.91 -52.06
C GLU A 118 -17.46 36.04 -51.48
N ASP A 119 -16.83 37.13 -51.02
CA ASP A 119 -17.34 38.51 -51.19
C ASP A 119 -16.49 39.65 -50.56
N GLU A 120 -15.24 39.45 -50.14
CA GLU A 120 -14.38 40.58 -49.76
C GLU A 120 -13.65 41.22 -50.95
N ARG A 121 -14.38 41.62 -52.01
CA ARG A 121 -13.85 42.63 -52.94
C ARG A 121 -14.85 43.39 -53.81
N PHE A 122 -16.08 43.65 -53.38
CA PHE A 122 -16.89 44.74 -53.94
C PHE A 122 -18.08 45.01 -53.02
N ASP A 123 -18.02 46.06 -52.19
CA ASP A 123 -19.05 47.11 -52.13
C ASP A 123 -19.01 47.93 -50.82
N GLU A 124 -18.61 49.20 -50.98
CA GLU A 124 -19.21 50.32 -50.25
C GLU A 124 -20.71 50.42 -50.60
N LEU A 125 -21.54 49.43 -50.27
CA LEU A 125 -23.00 49.50 -50.35
C LEU A 125 -23.58 48.71 -49.18
N SER A 126 -23.96 49.43 -48.13
CA SER A 126 -25.05 49.14 -47.18
C SER A 126 -25.61 47.70 -47.24
N ASP A 127 -25.04 46.77 -46.48
CA ASP A 127 -25.69 45.47 -46.26
C ASP A 127 -27.02 45.70 -45.53
N PRO A 128 -28.19 45.40 -46.16
CA PRO A 128 -29.50 45.58 -45.55
C PRO A 128 -29.84 44.36 -44.69
N SER A 129 -28.87 43.82 -43.92
CA SER A 129 -29.19 42.83 -42.90
C SER A 129 -29.94 43.53 -41.77
N PRO A 130 -31.22 43.18 -41.50
CA PRO A 130 -32.05 43.90 -40.55
C PRO A 130 -31.39 43.96 -39.17
N ALA A 131 -31.56 45.07 -38.46
CA ALA A 131 -31.14 45.20 -37.08
C ALA A 131 -31.70 44.02 -36.28
N VAL A 132 -30.87 43.39 -35.44
CA VAL A 132 -31.33 42.33 -34.54
C VAL A 132 -32.10 43.02 -33.41
N GLU A 133 -33.40 43.21 -33.62
CA GLU A 133 -34.30 43.73 -32.59
C GLU A 133 -34.79 42.59 -31.71
N LEU A 134 -34.34 42.58 -30.45
CA LEU A 134 -34.85 41.65 -29.46
C LEU A 134 -36.20 42.17 -28.93
N PRO A 135 -37.27 41.35 -28.95
CA PRO A 135 -38.54 41.75 -28.39
C PRO A 135 -38.43 41.91 -26.86
N ASN A 136 -39.30 42.69 -26.23
CA ASN A 136 -39.29 42.77 -24.76
C ASN A 136 -39.44 41.38 -24.12
N PRO A 137 -38.64 41.05 -23.08
CA PRO A 137 -38.65 39.75 -22.43
C PRO A 137 -39.96 39.57 -21.66
N GLU A 138 -40.89 38.84 -22.26
CA GLU A 138 -42.20 38.48 -21.72
C GLU A 138 -42.40 36.97 -21.88
N MET A 139 -43.11 36.33 -20.96
CA MET A 139 -43.29 34.87 -20.95
C MET A 139 -43.89 34.31 -22.26
N SER A 140 -44.77 35.08 -22.92
CA SER A 140 -45.38 34.70 -24.20
C SER A 140 -44.46 34.84 -25.42
N LYS A 141 -43.29 35.45 -25.26
CA LYS A 141 -42.34 35.74 -26.35
C LYS A 141 -41.04 34.92 -26.23
N LEU A 142 -40.93 34.03 -25.24
CA LEU A 142 -39.74 33.22 -25.00
C LEU A 142 -39.36 32.32 -26.18
N ASP A 143 -40.33 31.72 -26.86
CA ASP A 143 -40.07 30.92 -28.08
C ASP A 143 -39.45 31.79 -29.19
N GLN A 144 -40.00 32.99 -29.40
CA GLN A 144 -39.49 33.94 -30.39
C GLN A 144 -38.07 34.41 -30.05
N ILE A 145 -37.78 34.67 -28.78
CA ILE A 145 -36.44 35.07 -28.31
C ILE A 145 -35.45 33.92 -28.55
N SER A 146 -35.81 32.68 -28.21
CA SER A 146 -34.96 31.50 -28.42
C SER A 146 -34.61 31.30 -29.89
N GLU A 147 -35.60 31.42 -30.79
CA GLU A 147 -35.40 31.31 -32.24
C GLU A 147 -34.48 32.42 -32.79
N ILE A 148 -34.68 33.67 -32.36
CA ILE A 148 -33.82 34.79 -32.79
C ILE A 148 -32.38 34.54 -32.33
N VAL A 149 -32.17 34.21 -31.06
CA VAL A 149 -30.84 33.96 -30.49
C VAL A 149 -30.14 32.81 -31.21
N HIS A 150 -30.84 31.70 -31.46
CA HIS A 150 -30.29 30.55 -32.18
C HIS A 150 -29.93 30.90 -33.65
N SER A 151 -30.80 31.60 -34.37
CA SER A 151 -30.59 31.95 -35.78
C SER A 151 -29.44 32.95 -36.00
N CYS A 152 -29.04 33.68 -34.96
CA CYS A 152 -27.93 34.65 -35.01
C CYS A 152 -26.56 34.01 -34.79
N LEU A 153 -26.49 32.74 -34.37
CA LEU A 153 -25.22 32.00 -34.16
C LEU A 153 -24.55 31.58 -35.48
N THR A 154 -25.25 31.68 -36.62
CA THR A 154 -24.79 31.15 -37.90
C THR A 154 -23.70 31.98 -38.59
N THR A 155 -23.64 33.30 -38.38
CA THR A 155 -22.65 34.18 -39.01
C THR A 155 -21.98 35.13 -38.01
N ALA A 156 -20.70 35.47 -38.24
CA ALA A 156 -19.93 36.34 -37.35
C ALA A 156 -20.57 37.73 -37.16
N ALA A 157 -21.03 38.37 -38.25
CA ALA A 157 -21.67 39.68 -38.21
C ALA A 157 -22.97 39.70 -37.39
N ARG A 158 -23.78 38.62 -37.44
CA ARG A 158 -25.02 38.53 -36.65
C ARG A 158 -24.76 38.28 -35.17
N ARG A 159 -23.73 37.48 -34.85
CA ARG A 159 -23.27 37.27 -33.46
C ARG A 159 -22.88 38.60 -32.79
N GLU A 160 -22.21 39.48 -33.52
CA GLU A 160 -21.80 40.80 -33.00
C GLU A 160 -22.99 41.75 -32.79
N LYS A 161 -23.91 41.84 -33.76
CA LYS A 161 -25.14 42.65 -33.61
C LYS A 161 -26.02 42.16 -32.46
N LEU A 162 -26.16 40.85 -32.28
CA LEU A 162 -26.89 40.26 -31.16
C LEU A 162 -26.22 40.55 -29.81
N ALA A 163 -24.90 40.44 -29.72
CA ALA A 163 -24.17 40.73 -28.49
C ALA A 163 -24.40 42.18 -28.03
N LEU A 164 -24.35 43.15 -28.95
CA LEU A 164 -24.65 44.55 -28.65
C LEU A 164 -26.09 44.76 -28.16
N ALA A 165 -27.06 44.06 -28.77
CA ALA A 165 -28.46 44.12 -28.36
C ALA A 165 -28.69 43.53 -26.96
N LEU A 166 -27.98 42.46 -26.59
CA LEU A 166 -28.04 41.84 -25.26
C LEU A 166 -27.37 42.70 -24.17
N GLU A 167 -26.34 43.46 -24.53
CA GLU A 167 -25.66 44.42 -23.65
C GLU A 167 -26.53 45.66 -23.38
N THR A 168 -27.24 46.12 -24.40
CA THR A 168 -28.09 47.31 -24.32
C THR A 168 -29.29 47.08 -23.39
N ASP A 169 -29.64 48.08 -22.58
CA ASP A 169 -30.85 48.09 -21.72
C ASP A 169 -30.92 46.95 -20.68
N ASN A 170 -29.76 46.42 -20.25
CA ASN A 170 -29.65 45.34 -19.25
C ASN A 170 -30.51 44.11 -19.59
N TYR A 171 -30.59 43.76 -20.87
CA TYR A 171 -31.51 42.74 -21.36
C TYR A 171 -31.32 41.38 -20.67
N ILE A 172 -30.07 40.97 -20.40
CA ILE A 172 -29.77 39.74 -19.63
C ILE A 172 -30.43 39.76 -18.25
N ARG A 173 -30.38 40.88 -17.51
CA ARG A 173 -31.00 40.99 -16.18
C ARG A 173 -32.52 40.90 -16.26
N LYS A 174 -33.13 41.46 -17.32
CA LYS A 174 -34.58 41.34 -17.56
C LYS A 174 -34.99 39.89 -17.87
N LEU A 175 -34.18 39.13 -18.61
CA LEU A 175 -34.39 37.69 -18.81
C LEU A 175 -34.33 36.91 -17.48
N LEU A 176 -33.44 37.30 -16.56
CA LEU A 176 -33.34 36.65 -15.25
C LEU A 176 -34.52 36.98 -14.33
N VAL A 177 -35.10 38.18 -14.42
CA VAL A 177 -36.37 38.48 -13.74
C VAL A 177 -37.46 37.52 -14.22
N LEU A 178 -37.54 37.29 -15.53
CA LEU A 178 -38.50 36.35 -16.10
C LEU A 178 -38.20 34.90 -15.70
N PHE A 179 -36.92 34.53 -15.53
CA PHE A 179 -36.53 33.24 -14.96
C PHE A 179 -37.09 33.03 -13.57
N HIS A 180 -36.95 34.00 -12.66
CA HIS A 180 -37.53 33.93 -11.31
C HIS A 180 -39.06 33.79 -11.35
N GLU A 181 -39.75 34.54 -12.22
CA GLU A 181 -41.20 34.40 -12.42
C GLU A 181 -41.59 33.00 -12.94
N CYS A 182 -40.80 32.42 -13.85
CA CYS A 182 -41.05 31.07 -14.36
C CYS A 182 -40.78 30.00 -13.30
N GLU A 183 -39.77 30.19 -12.45
CA GLU A 183 -39.43 29.29 -11.34
C GLU A 183 -40.52 29.33 -10.25
N ASP A 184 -40.99 30.52 -9.87
CA ASP A 184 -42.06 30.70 -8.88
C ASP A 184 -43.41 30.12 -9.33
N LEU A 185 -43.65 30.07 -10.64
CA LEU A 185 -44.87 29.52 -11.26
C LEU A 185 -44.75 28.04 -11.65
N ASP A 186 -43.63 27.37 -11.36
CA ASP A 186 -43.32 26.00 -11.81
C ASP A 186 -43.48 25.82 -13.35
N ASN A 187 -43.22 26.86 -14.15
CA ASN A 187 -43.38 26.85 -15.60
C ASN A 187 -42.19 26.17 -16.30
N ILE A 188 -42.20 24.84 -16.33
CA ILE A 188 -41.13 24.01 -16.93
C ILE A 188 -40.86 24.36 -18.40
N THR A 189 -41.89 24.67 -19.19
CA THR A 189 -41.71 25.02 -20.61
C THR A 189 -40.94 26.33 -20.77
N GLY A 190 -41.26 27.35 -19.96
CA GLY A 190 -40.51 28.61 -19.95
C GLY A 190 -39.06 28.42 -19.50
N LEU A 191 -38.84 27.60 -18.46
CA LEU A 191 -37.52 27.27 -17.94
C LEU A 191 -36.63 26.55 -18.96
N HIS A 192 -37.20 25.61 -19.73
CA HIS A 192 -36.49 24.95 -20.85
C HIS A 192 -36.08 25.94 -21.95
N ARG A 193 -36.93 26.94 -22.27
CA ARG A 193 -36.57 27.98 -23.26
C ARG A 193 -35.49 28.92 -22.75
N LEU A 194 -35.55 29.28 -21.46
CA LEU A 194 -34.50 30.08 -20.84
C LEU A 194 -33.17 29.33 -20.80
N TYR A 195 -33.16 28.02 -20.56
CA TYR A 195 -31.97 27.18 -20.70
C TYR A 195 -31.36 27.29 -22.11
N GLU A 196 -32.17 27.14 -23.17
CA GLU A 196 -31.71 27.24 -24.56
C GLU A 196 -31.16 28.63 -24.88
N ILE A 197 -31.85 29.68 -24.44
CA ILE A 197 -31.43 31.08 -24.63
C ILE A 197 -30.07 31.30 -23.97
N PHE A 198 -29.92 30.99 -22.67
CA PHE A 198 -28.67 31.20 -21.95
C PHE A 198 -27.54 30.36 -22.52
N LYS A 199 -27.77 29.08 -22.86
CA LYS A 199 -26.78 28.24 -23.54
C LYS A 199 -26.29 28.87 -24.85
N ASN A 200 -27.20 29.39 -25.67
CA ASN A 200 -26.83 30.05 -26.93
C ASN A 200 -26.13 31.40 -26.72
N ILE A 201 -26.44 32.13 -25.64
CA ILE A 201 -25.69 33.35 -25.26
C ILE A 201 -24.23 33.00 -24.93
N PHE A 202 -23.97 31.89 -24.22
CA PHE A 202 -22.59 31.41 -23.99
C PHE A 202 -21.84 31.14 -25.29
N LEU A 203 -22.51 30.57 -26.30
CA LEU A 203 -21.93 30.28 -27.62
C LEU A 203 -21.61 31.52 -28.46
N LEU A 204 -22.05 32.72 -28.05
CA LEU A 204 -21.62 33.97 -28.68
C LEU A 204 -20.14 34.27 -28.40
N ASN A 205 -19.59 33.70 -27.33
CA ASN A 205 -18.17 33.78 -26.97
C ASN A 205 -17.66 35.25 -26.88
N LYS A 206 -18.43 36.15 -26.24
CA LYS A 206 -18.12 37.59 -26.09
C LYS A 206 -17.85 37.96 -24.63
N ASN A 207 -16.69 38.59 -24.37
CA ASN A 207 -16.25 38.99 -23.01
C ASN A 207 -17.23 39.94 -22.29
N ALA A 208 -17.79 40.94 -22.99
CA ALA A 208 -18.72 41.90 -22.40
C ALA A 208 -19.99 41.23 -21.81
N LEU A 209 -20.47 40.16 -22.45
CA LEU A 209 -21.63 39.41 -21.93
C LEU A 209 -21.23 38.56 -20.71
N PHE A 210 -20.02 37.98 -20.72
CA PHE A 210 -19.48 37.25 -19.57
C PHE A 210 -19.29 38.13 -18.35
N GLU A 211 -18.87 39.38 -18.49
CA GLU A 211 -18.80 40.34 -17.37
C GLU A 211 -20.17 40.55 -16.70
N ILE A 212 -21.24 40.67 -17.50
CA ILE A 212 -22.60 40.82 -16.98
C ILE A 212 -23.08 39.52 -16.32
N MET A 213 -22.89 38.37 -16.99
CA MET A 213 -23.39 37.07 -16.54
C MET A 213 -22.64 36.52 -15.31
N PHE A 214 -21.36 36.85 -15.16
CA PHE A 214 -20.54 36.41 -14.04
C PHE A 214 -20.43 37.44 -12.91
N ALA A 215 -21.17 38.54 -12.99
CA ALA A 215 -21.31 39.48 -11.89
C ALA A 215 -21.83 38.76 -10.62
N GLU A 216 -21.38 39.18 -9.46
CA GLU A 216 -21.60 38.49 -8.18
C GLU A 216 -23.09 38.31 -7.85
N ASP A 217 -23.92 39.29 -8.21
CA ASP A 217 -25.36 39.31 -8.00
C ASP A 217 -26.16 38.54 -9.07
N VAL A 218 -25.51 38.15 -10.18
CA VAL A 218 -26.14 37.55 -11.38
C VAL A 218 -25.81 36.07 -11.55
N ILE A 219 -24.58 35.66 -11.21
CA ILE A 219 -24.03 34.35 -11.57
C ILE A 219 -24.86 33.16 -11.09
N PHE A 220 -25.48 33.25 -9.91
CA PHE A 220 -26.33 32.15 -9.40
C PHE A 220 -27.61 31.99 -10.21
N ASP A 221 -28.20 33.08 -10.70
CA ASP A 221 -29.42 33.02 -11.48
C ASP A 221 -29.13 32.49 -12.90
N VAL A 222 -27.96 32.84 -13.46
CA VAL A 222 -27.45 32.25 -14.71
C VAL A 222 -27.23 30.75 -14.56
N VAL A 223 -26.58 30.31 -13.46
CA VAL A 223 -26.43 28.87 -13.18
C VAL A 223 -27.80 28.21 -13.01
N GLY A 224 -28.76 28.89 -12.37
CA GLY A 224 -30.14 28.43 -12.24
C GLY A 224 -30.83 28.18 -13.57
N CYS A 225 -30.66 29.08 -14.55
CA CYS A 225 -31.16 28.87 -15.92
C CYS A 225 -30.58 27.59 -16.54
N LEU A 226 -29.30 27.29 -16.29
CA LEU A 226 -28.60 26.12 -16.82
C LEU A 226 -28.96 24.79 -16.13
N GLU A 227 -29.77 24.80 -15.06
CA GLU A 227 -30.23 23.59 -14.37
C GLU A 227 -31.32 22.83 -15.14
N TYR A 228 -32.04 23.52 -16.02
CA TYR A 228 -33.25 23.06 -16.70
C TYR A 228 -33.00 22.55 -18.13
N ASP A 229 -31.98 21.69 -18.30
CA ASP A 229 -31.67 21.05 -19.58
C ASP A 229 -32.86 20.18 -20.06
N PRO A 230 -33.47 20.46 -21.24
CA PRO A 230 -34.58 19.70 -21.78
C PRO A 230 -34.25 18.22 -22.02
N ASN A 231 -32.97 17.88 -22.22
CA ASN A 231 -32.51 16.51 -22.46
C ASN A 231 -32.27 15.71 -21.16
N ALA A 232 -32.25 16.38 -20.01
CA ALA A 232 -32.03 15.72 -18.73
C ALA A 232 -33.35 15.17 -18.15
N LYS A 233 -33.30 13.98 -17.54
CA LYS A 233 -34.49 13.34 -16.93
C LYS A 233 -35.07 14.12 -15.74
N LYS A 234 -34.24 14.95 -15.10
CA LYS A 234 -34.57 15.83 -13.97
C LYS A 234 -33.64 17.06 -14.01
N PRO A 235 -34.09 18.21 -13.51
CA PRO A 235 -33.22 19.37 -13.33
C PRO A 235 -32.00 19.02 -12.48
N LYS A 236 -30.84 19.53 -12.86
CA LYS A 236 -29.58 19.34 -12.11
C LYS A 236 -29.49 20.40 -11.02
N CYS A 237 -29.13 20.05 -9.78
CA CYS A 237 -29.06 21.01 -8.66
C CYS A 237 -27.69 21.72 -8.54
N HIS A 238 -27.25 22.42 -9.59
CA HIS A 238 -25.95 23.10 -9.64
C HIS A 238 -25.81 24.24 -8.60
N ARG A 239 -26.85 25.07 -8.41
CA ARG A 239 -26.90 26.15 -7.40
C ARG A 239 -26.79 25.57 -5.99
N GLU A 240 -27.45 24.45 -5.71
CA GLU A 240 -27.34 23.79 -4.41
C GLU A 240 -25.94 23.23 -4.18
N TYR A 241 -25.32 22.61 -5.19
CA TYR A 241 -23.94 22.15 -5.11
C TYR A 241 -22.98 23.30 -4.80
N LEU A 242 -23.06 24.41 -5.55
CA LEU A 242 -22.21 25.58 -5.36
C LEU A 242 -22.43 26.30 -4.02
N ARG A 243 -23.65 26.26 -3.45
CA ARG A 243 -23.97 26.90 -2.15
C ARG A 243 -23.68 26.01 -0.93
N LYS A 244 -23.90 24.69 -1.02
CA LYS A 244 -23.86 23.78 0.14
C LYS A 244 -22.73 22.77 0.11
N MET A 245 -22.35 22.27 -1.07
CA MET A 245 -21.40 21.16 -1.22
C MET A 245 -19.98 21.63 -1.57
N ALA A 246 -19.84 22.68 -2.38
CA ALA A 246 -18.60 23.38 -2.63
C ALA A 246 -18.30 24.38 -1.49
N LYS A 247 -17.87 23.88 -0.33
CA LYS A 247 -17.44 24.73 0.78
C LYS A 247 -16.09 25.36 0.44
N PHE A 248 -16.04 26.68 0.34
CA PHE A 248 -14.78 27.41 0.26
C PHE A 248 -13.94 27.10 1.50
N ARG A 249 -12.75 26.54 1.28
CA ARG A 249 -11.81 26.18 2.33
C ARG A 249 -10.74 27.25 2.37
N GLU A 250 -10.81 28.08 3.40
CA GLU A 250 -9.85 29.13 3.66
C GLU A 250 -8.71 28.54 4.49
N VAL A 251 -7.53 28.38 3.87
CA VAL A 251 -6.35 27.81 4.54
C VAL A 251 -5.66 28.85 5.42
N VAL A 252 -5.70 30.12 5.00
CA VAL A 252 -5.24 31.31 5.73
C VAL A 252 -6.26 32.43 5.52
N SER A 253 -6.50 33.25 6.54
CA SER A 253 -7.50 34.33 6.51
C SER A 253 -7.20 35.35 5.40
N ILE A 254 -8.05 35.41 4.39
CA ILE A 254 -8.01 36.36 3.28
C ILE A 254 -8.81 37.59 3.69
N ASN A 255 -8.10 38.67 4.02
CA ASN A 255 -8.74 39.93 4.44
C ASN A 255 -9.17 40.83 3.27
N ASN A 256 -8.71 40.52 2.04
CA ASN A 256 -9.02 41.31 0.85
C ASN A 256 -10.35 40.81 0.20
N PRO A 257 -11.44 41.60 0.24
CA PRO A 257 -12.72 41.19 -0.33
C PRO A 257 -12.70 41.09 -1.86
N GLU A 258 -11.84 41.86 -2.54
CA GLU A 258 -11.66 41.80 -3.99
C GLU A 258 -11.05 40.48 -4.42
N LEU A 259 -9.99 40.04 -3.72
CA LEU A 259 -9.37 38.73 -3.93
C LEU A 259 -10.37 37.59 -3.70
N LEU A 260 -11.14 37.66 -2.61
CA LEU A 260 -12.15 36.65 -2.30
C LEU A 260 -13.23 36.56 -3.40
N SER A 261 -13.70 37.72 -3.88
CA SER A 261 -14.67 37.78 -4.98
C SER A 261 -14.11 37.15 -6.26
N LYS A 262 -12.86 37.45 -6.62
CA LYS A 262 -12.18 36.90 -7.80
C LYS A 262 -11.95 35.39 -7.70
N ILE A 263 -11.56 34.86 -6.54
CA ILE A 263 -11.41 33.41 -6.32
C ILE A 263 -12.76 32.70 -6.51
N HIS A 264 -13.82 33.22 -5.90
CA HIS A 264 -15.17 32.66 -6.06
C HIS A 264 -15.68 32.74 -7.50
N GLN A 265 -15.47 33.88 -8.18
CA GLN A 265 -15.87 34.05 -9.57
C GLN A 265 -15.13 33.05 -10.45
N THR A 266 -13.81 32.89 -10.27
CA THR A 266 -12.99 31.94 -11.03
C THR A 266 -13.48 30.50 -10.86
N TYR A 267 -13.71 30.07 -9.62
CA TYR A 267 -14.23 28.72 -9.34
C TYR A 267 -15.61 28.47 -9.97
N ARG A 268 -16.52 29.44 -9.85
CA ARG A 268 -17.88 29.33 -10.42
C ARG A 268 -17.85 29.29 -11.94
N VAL A 269 -17.01 30.10 -12.58
CA VAL A 269 -16.87 30.12 -14.05
C VAL A 269 -16.20 28.85 -14.56
N GLN A 270 -15.16 28.34 -13.88
CA GLN A 270 -14.54 27.05 -14.19
C GLN A 270 -15.55 25.89 -14.04
N TYR A 271 -16.41 25.92 -13.01
CA TYR A 271 -17.48 24.93 -12.85
C TYR A 271 -18.50 24.99 -14.01
N ILE A 272 -18.84 26.19 -14.48
CA ILE A 272 -19.70 26.34 -15.66
C ILE A 272 -19.01 25.72 -16.89
N GLN A 273 -17.72 25.97 -17.10
CA GLN A 273 -16.95 25.42 -18.22
C GLN A 273 -16.85 23.89 -18.16
N ASP A 274 -16.45 23.32 -17.02
CA ASP A 274 -16.06 21.90 -16.95
C ASP A 274 -17.24 20.96 -16.69
N VAL A 275 -18.28 21.43 -16.00
CA VAL A 275 -19.38 20.58 -15.51
C VAL A 275 -20.71 20.88 -16.20
N ILE A 276 -21.01 22.15 -16.45
CA ILE A 276 -22.31 22.55 -17.02
C ILE A 276 -22.24 22.55 -18.54
N LEU A 277 -21.19 23.13 -19.13
CA LEU A 277 -20.97 23.25 -20.58
C LEU A 277 -19.63 22.63 -21.01
N PRO A 278 -19.38 21.33 -20.73
CA PRO A 278 -18.12 20.69 -21.11
C PRO A 278 -17.94 20.70 -22.64
N PRO A 279 -16.69 20.85 -23.13
CA PRO A 279 -16.43 20.79 -24.56
C PRO A 279 -16.88 19.44 -25.15
N PRO A 280 -17.55 19.41 -26.32
CA PRO A 280 -18.08 18.17 -26.90
C PRO A 280 -16.99 17.15 -27.28
N SER A 281 -15.77 17.62 -27.56
CA SER A 281 -14.58 16.80 -27.77
C SER A 281 -13.29 17.53 -27.38
N VAL A 282 -12.21 16.77 -27.17
CA VAL A 282 -10.84 17.28 -26.87
C VAL A 282 -10.27 18.12 -28.04
N PHE A 283 -10.85 18.02 -29.24
CA PHE A 283 -10.38 18.72 -30.44
C PHE A 283 -11.14 20.04 -30.70
N GLU A 284 -12.12 20.39 -29.88
CA GLU A 284 -12.99 21.57 -30.04
C GLU A 284 -12.78 22.65 -28.94
N GLU A 285 -11.58 22.71 -28.34
CA GLU A 285 -11.25 23.70 -27.28
C GLU A 285 -11.50 25.17 -27.69
N ASN A 286 -11.49 25.47 -29.00
CA ASN A 286 -11.65 26.82 -29.53
C ASN A 286 -13.09 27.38 -29.46
N LEU A 287 -14.11 26.56 -29.19
CA LEU A 287 -15.51 27.01 -29.13
C LEU A 287 -15.82 27.92 -27.93
N MET A 288 -15.00 27.88 -26.87
CA MET A 288 -15.17 28.66 -25.63
C MET A 288 -13.90 29.46 -25.27
N SER A 289 -13.17 29.94 -26.27
CA SER A 289 -11.89 30.65 -26.09
C SER A 289 -11.98 31.93 -25.26
N SER A 290 -13.08 32.68 -25.34
CA SER A 290 -13.29 33.88 -24.51
C SER A 290 -13.60 33.53 -23.06
N LEU A 291 -14.24 32.37 -22.79
CA LEU A 291 -14.46 31.88 -21.43
C LEU A 291 -13.14 31.47 -20.78
N SER A 292 -12.31 30.73 -21.53
CA SER A 292 -10.94 30.39 -21.11
C SER A 292 -10.09 31.64 -20.88
N SER A 293 -10.25 32.67 -21.74
CA SER A 293 -9.58 33.97 -21.58
C SER A 293 -10.05 34.71 -20.31
N PHE A 294 -11.35 34.69 -20.01
CA PHE A 294 -11.90 35.29 -18.78
C PHE A 294 -11.32 34.62 -17.53
N ILE A 295 -11.28 33.28 -17.51
CA ILE A 295 -10.66 32.52 -16.42
C ILE A 295 -9.17 32.86 -16.32
N PHE A 296 -8.47 32.94 -17.44
CA PHE A 296 -7.06 33.33 -17.49
C PHE A 296 -6.82 34.71 -16.86
N PHE A 297 -7.56 35.74 -17.25
CA PHE A 297 -7.38 37.09 -16.69
C PHE A 297 -7.68 37.12 -15.18
N ASN A 298 -8.72 36.42 -14.73
CA ASN A 298 -8.97 36.31 -13.29
C ASN A 298 -7.83 35.58 -12.55
N LYS A 299 -7.24 34.52 -13.13
CA LYS A 299 -6.05 33.86 -12.55
C LYS A 299 -4.86 34.82 -12.44
N VAL A 300 -4.61 35.63 -13.46
CA VAL A 300 -3.55 36.66 -13.45
C VAL A 300 -3.79 37.68 -12.32
N GLU A 301 -5.02 38.18 -12.17
CA GLU A 301 -5.36 39.14 -11.11
C GLU A 301 -5.24 38.52 -9.71
N ILE A 302 -5.72 37.28 -9.51
CA ILE A 302 -5.54 36.54 -8.25
C ILE A 302 -4.05 36.43 -7.91
N VAL A 303 -3.20 36.12 -8.89
CA VAL A 303 -1.76 36.02 -8.66
C VAL A 303 -1.17 37.36 -8.26
N SER A 304 -1.53 38.47 -8.93
CA SER A 304 -1.06 39.81 -8.57
C SER A 304 -1.48 40.21 -7.16
N LEU A 305 -2.76 40.02 -6.81
CA LEU A 305 -3.32 40.41 -5.50
C LEU A 305 -2.68 39.65 -4.34
N ILE A 306 -2.36 38.36 -4.51
CA ILE A 306 -1.66 37.57 -3.49
C ILE A 306 -0.16 37.91 -3.47
N GLN A 307 0.47 38.11 -4.63
CA GLN A 307 1.89 38.46 -4.72
C GLN A 307 2.19 39.80 -4.03
N GLU A 308 1.27 40.77 -4.11
CA GLU A 308 1.39 42.07 -3.45
C GLU A 308 1.19 42.01 -1.92
N ASP A 309 0.59 40.93 -1.38
CA ASP A 309 0.41 40.71 0.05
C ASP A 309 1.55 39.87 0.65
N GLU A 310 2.71 40.52 0.86
CA GLU A 310 3.89 39.87 1.45
C GLU A 310 3.62 39.28 2.84
N ARG A 311 2.68 39.84 3.62
CA ARG A 311 2.35 39.33 4.96
C ARG A 311 1.64 37.99 4.88
N PHE A 312 0.66 37.89 3.99
CA PHE A 312 -0.06 36.64 3.73
C PHE A 312 0.90 35.52 3.28
N LEU A 313 1.80 35.81 2.33
CA LEU A 313 2.78 34.83 1.84
C LEU A 313 3.80 34.44 2.92
N SER A 314 4.30 35.41 3.69
CA SER A 314 5.22 35.13 4.81
C SER A 314 4.58 34.24 5.87
N GLU A 315 3.29 34.43 6.17
CA GLU A 315 2.56 33.59 7.12
C GLU A 315 2.42 32.15 6.64
N ILE A 316 2.21 31.93 5.34
CA ILE A 316 2.17 30.58 4.74
C ILE A 316 3.51 29.88 4.88
N PHE A 317 4.62 30.51 4.49
CA PHE A 317 5.94 29.86 4.54
C PHE A 317 6.38 29.56 5.97
N ASN A 318 6.13 30.47 6.90
CA ASN A 318 6.42 30.23 8.32
C ASN A 318 5.61 29.06 8.89
N GLN A 319 4.33 28.90 8.50
CA GLN A 319 3.52 27.75 8.93
C GLN A 319 3.96 26.44 8.28
N LEU A 320 4.44 26.46 7.03
CA LEU A 320 4.95 25.28 6.34
C LEU A 320 6.27 24.77 6.92
N SER A 321 7.11 25.68 7.42
CA SER A 321 8.37 25.35 8.11
C SER A 321 8.19 24.94 9.58
N ASP A 322 6.97 25.00 10.14
CA ASP A 322 6.68 24.59 11.52
C ASP A 322 6.46 23.05 11.61
N GLU A 323 7.37 22.35 12.27
CA GLU A 323 7.30 20.90 12.51
C GLU A 323 6.10 20.50 13.38
N THR A 324 5.55 21.41 14.18
CA THR A 324 4.43 21.12 15.09
C THR A 324 3.05 21.28 14.45
N LEU A 325 3.00 21.73 13.19
CA LEU A 325 1.75 21.92 12.45
C LEU A 325 1.06 20.57 12.18
N ASP A 326 -0.26 20.56 12.25
CA ASP A 326 -1.10 19.41 11.90
C ASP A 326 -0.94 19.01 10.42
N ASP A 327 -0.87 17.71 10.14
CA ASP A 327 -0.63 17.17 8.80
C ASP A 327 -1.71 17.54 7.79
N GLN A 328 -2.98 17.64 8.22
CA GLN A 328 -4.07 18.07 7.33
C GLN A 328 -3.92 19.54 6.96
N LYS A 329 -3.58 20.39 7.94
CA LYS A 329 -3.34 21.81 7.68
C LYS A 329 -2.10 22.01 6.80
N ARG A 330 -1.03 21.22 6.99
CA ARG A 330 0.18 21.24 6.15
C ARG A 330 -0.14 20.87 4.70
N ARG A 331 -0.90 19.79 4.49
CA ARG A 331 -1.41 19.38 3.17
C ARG A 331 -2.16 20.52 2.49
N ASP A 332 -3.11 21.13 3.19
CA ASP A 332 -3.95 22.18 2.62
C ASP A 332 -3.13 23.42 2.21
N LEU A 333 -2.10 23.79 2.99
CA LEU A 333 -1.18 24.90 2.68
C LEU A 333 -0.31 24.62 1.46
N VAL A 334 0.29 23.42 1.36
CA VAL A 334 1.14 23.05 0.21
C VAL A 334 0.31 22.92 -1.06
N CYS A 335 -0.91 22.35 -0.99
CA CYS A 335 -1.81 22.27 -2.13
C CYS A 335 -2.24 23.66 -2.62
N PHE A 336 -2.51 24.61 -1.71
CA PHE A 336 -2.75 26.01 -2.08
C PHE A 336 -1.53 26.61 -2.81
N LEU A 337 -0.32 26.41 -2.28
CA LEU A 337 0.90 26.92 -2.88
C LEU A 337 1.17 26.31 -4.26
N LYS A 338 0.86 25.02 -4.44
CA LYS A 338 0.94 24.34 -5.74
C LYS A 338 0.03 25.02 -6.76
N GLU A 339 -1.25 25.20 -6.44
CA GLU A 339 -2.22 25.87 -7.33
C GLU A 339 -1.78 27.31 -7.65
N PHE A 340 -1.23 28.02 -6.65
CA PHE A 340 -0.68 29.37 -6.84
C PHE A 340 0.48 29.39 -7.84
N CYS A 341 1.42 28.44 -7.74
CA CYS A 341 2.50 28.27 -8.72
C CYS A 341 2.01 27.76 -10.08
N THR A 342 0.93 27.00 -10.15
CA THR A 342 0.31 26.59 -11.41
C THR A 342 -0.29 27.81 -12.12
N PHE A 343 -0.96 28.71 -11.40
CA PHE A 343 -1.49 29.95 -11.99
C PHE A 343 -0.36 30.85 -12.52
N SER A 344 0.78 30.91 -11.82
CA SER A 344 1.91 31.74 -12.29
C SER A 344 2.51 31.28 -13.62
N GLN A 345 2.31 30.02 -14.03
CA GLN A 345 2.77 29.55 -15.35
C GLN A 345 2.05 30.23 -16.52
N THR A 346 0.89 30.81 -16.27
CA THR A 346 0.10 31.55 -17.26
C THR A 346 0.57 33.00 -17.44
N LEU A 347 1.45 33.50 -16.55
CA LEU A 347 1.94 34.88 -16.60
C LEU A 347 2.93 35.11 -17.74
N GLN A 348 3.00 36.37 -18.20
CA GLN A 348 4.07 36.83 -19.09
C GLN A 348 5.44 36.70 -18.41
N GLN A 349 6.50 36.49 -19.20
CA GLN A 349 7.85 36.19 -18.74
C GLN A 349 8.37 37.15 -17.64
N GLN A 350 8.12 38.46 -17.78
CA GLN A 350 8.57 39.48 -16.82
C GLN A 350 7.84 39.38 -15.48
N SER A 351 6.52 39.24 -15.49
CA SER A 351 5.71 39.09 -14.28
C SER A 351 6.01 37.77 -13.56
N ARG A 352 6.24 36.70 -14.32
CA ARG A 352 6.65 35.39 -13.80
C ARG A 352 8.02 35.45 -13.12
N GLU A 353 8.94 36.26 -13.64
CA GLU A 353 10.25 36.49 -12.99
C GLU A 353 10.11 37.22 -11.65
N ALA A 354 9.28 38.27 -11.59
CA ALA A 354 8.99 38.98 -10.35
C ALA A 354 8.33 38.06 -9.32
N PHE A 355 7.42 37.19 -9.76
CA PHE A 355 6.71 36.23 -8.92
C PHE A 355 7.67 35.26 -8.21
N TYR A 356 8.51 34.54 -8.96
CA TYR A 356 9.44 33.58 -8.35
C TYR A 356 10.50 34.25 -7.48
N LYS A 357 10.97 35.45 -7.85
CA LYS A 357 11.85 36.25 -6.99
C LYS A 357 11.20 36.57 -5.63
N THR A 358 9.92 36.96 -5.64
CA THR A 358 9.15 37.26 -4.42
C THR A 358 9.03 36.02 -3.53
N LEU A 359 8.62 34.88 -4.11
CA LEU A 359 8.52 33.60 -3.38
C LEU A 359 9.85 33.16 -2.76
N THR A 360 10.94 33.23 -3.52
CA THR A 360 12.28 32.88 -3.02
C THR A 360 12.72 33.83 -1.91
N SER A 361 12.48 35.14 -2.03
CA SER A 361 12.85 36.11 -0.98
C SER A 361 12.06 35.93 0.33
N LEU A 362 10.84 35.39 0.25
CA LEU A 362 9.98 35.15 1.41
C LEU A 362 10.19 33.77 2.04
N GLY A 363 11.06 32.92 1.47
CA GLY A 363 11.47 31.65 2.08
C GLY A 363 10.77 30.39 1.55
N VAL A 364 10.22 30.40 0.33
CA VAL A 364 9.57 29.21 -0.25
C VAL A 364 10.49 27.98 -0.28
N LEU A 365 11.79 28.17 -0.55
CA LEU A 365 12.74 27.06 -0.67
C LEU A 365 13.02 26.40 0.70
N ALA A 366 13.04 27.20 1.77
CA ALA A 366 13.15 26.68 3.14
C ALA A 366 11.89 25.90 3.56
N ALA A 367 10.71 26.37 3.15
CA ALA A 367 9.46 25.63 3.37
C ALA A 367 9.46 24.28 2.63
N LEU A 368 9.99 24.24 1.39
CA LEU A 368 10.07 23.01 0.59
C LEU A 368 11.03 21.97 1.18
N GLU A 369 12.08 22.36 1.89
CA GLU A 369 12.95 21.40 2.61
C GLU A 369 12.14 20.55 3.59
N THR A 370 11.30 21.19 4.39
CA THR A 370 10.44 20.51 5.38
C THR A 370 9.34 19.70 4.69
N THR A 371 8.70 20.23 3.65
CA THR A 371 7.53 19.58 3.03
C THR A 371 7.91 18.45 2.07
N LEU A 372 9.11 18.47 1.46
CA LEU A 372 9.65 17.35 0.68
C LEU A 372 10.01 16.17 1.59
N ALA A 373 10.48 16.43 2.81
CA ALA A 373 10.77 15.42 3.81
C ALA A 373 9.52 14.87 4.53
N ALA A 374 8.33 15.39 4.25
CA ALA A 374 7.10 14.97 4.93
C ALA A 374 6.70 13.51 4.60
N ASP A 375 6.11 12.84 5.59
CA ASP A 375 5.58 11.47 5.47
C ASP A 375 4.36 11.36 4.55
N ASP A 376 3.62 12.46 4.39
CA ASP A 376 2.40 12.53 3.61
C ASP A 376 2.68 12.61 2.09
N LEU A 377 2.21 11.63 1.34
CA LEU A 377 2.47 11.51 -0.10
C LEU A 377 1.92 12.69 -0.90
N SER A 378 0.74 13.21 -0.54
CA SER A 378 0.12 14.34 -1.27
C SER A 378 0.93 15.62 -1.08
N THR A 379 1.39 15.87 0.15
CA THR A 379 2.28 16.99 0.50
C THR A 379 3.60 16.89 -0.27
N LYS A 380 4.18 15.70 -0.33
CA LYS A 380 5.44 15.45 -1.04
C LYS A 380 5.32 15.70 -2.54
N LEU A 381 4.33 15.09 -3.20
CA LEU A 381 4.09 15.28 -4.65
C LEU A 381 3.83 16.75 -4.99
N ALA A 382 3.02 17.44 -4.19
CA ALA A 382 2.78 18.87 -4.40
C ALA A 382 4.06 19.71 -4.23
N SER A 383 4.93 19.34 -3.28
CA SER A 383 6.23 19.99 -3.09
C SER A 383 7.19 19.74 -4.26
N ILE A 384 7.18 18.53 -4.84
CA ILE A 384 7.95 18.20 -6.04
C ILE A 384 7.49 19.04 -7.23
N ASP A 385 6.17 19.17 -7.44
CA ASP A 385 5.62 20.01 -8.51
C ASP A 385 6.03 21.48 -8.36
N ILE A 386 5.89 22.05 -7.15
CA ILE A 386 6.31 23.43 -6.87
C ILE A 386 7.80 23.61 -7.15
N LEU A 387 8.64 22.69 -6.67
CA LEU A 387 10.08 22.75 -6.91
C LEU A 387 10.41 22.65 -8.41
N SER A 388 9.74 21.77 -9.16
CA SER A 388 9.90 21.64 -10.61
C SER A 388 9.60 22.96 -11.31
N TYR A 389 8.50 23.62 -10.96
CA TYR A 389 8.12 24.92 -11.54
C TYR A 389 9.18 26.00 -11.31
N ILE A 390 9.78 26.05 -10.12
CA ILE A 390 10.83 27.03 -9.79
C ILE A 390 12.12 26.69 -10.56
N VAL A 391 12.52 25.42 -10.58
CA VAL A 391 13.76 24.94 -11.23
C VAL A 391 13.68 25.09 -12.75
N GLU A 392 12.56 24.75 -13.38
CA GLU A 392 12.33 24.92 -14.81
C GLU A 392 12.38 26.39 -15.24
N PHE A 393 11.86 27.29 -14.39
CA PHE A 393 11.84 28.72 -14.70
C PHE A 393 13.21 29.39 -14.47
N SER A 394 13.83 29.17 -13.30
CA SER A 394 15.12 29.79 -12.95
C SER A 394 15.98 28.88 -12.06
N PRO A 395 16.80 28.00 -12.66
CA PRO A 395 17.71 27.12 -11.93
C PRO A 395 18.69 27.90 -11.05
N SER A 396 19.12 29.09 -11.50
CA SER A 396 20.10 29.92 -10.81
C SER A 396 19.63 30.39 -9.43
N LEU A 397 18.33 30.68 -9.25
CA LEU A 397 17.78 31.09 -7.95
C LEU A 397 17.89 29.96 -6.92
N VAL A 398 17.61 28.73 -7.34
CA VAL A 398 17.71 27.54 -6.48
C VAL A 398 19.17 27.23 -6.16
N ARG A 399 20.08 27.34 -7.15
CA ARG A 399 21.52 27.16 -6.92
C ARG A 399 22.11 28.21 -5.98
N GLU A 400 21.72 29.47 -6.12
CA GLU A 400 22.14 30.54 -5.22
C GLU A 400 21.67 30.26 -3.79
N TYR A 401 20.43 29.82 -3.61
CA TYR A 401 19.90 29.43 -2.31
C TYR A 401 20.68 28.24 -1.69
N ILE A 402 20.92 27.17 -2.45
CA ILE A 402 21.71 26.00 -2.00
C ILE A 402 23.13 26.44 -1.58
N LEU A 403 23.76 27.34 -2.33
CA LEU A 403 25.09 27.87 -2.00
C LEU A 403 25.10 28.77 -0.76
N GLN A 404 23.97 29.39 -0.42
CA GLN A 404 23.81 30.20 0.78
C GLN A 404 23.50 29.35 2.03
N GLN A 405 23.12 28.07 1.88
CA GLN A 405 22.95 27.15 3.01
C GLN A 405 24.29 26.98 3.76
N ASN A 406 24.24 27.18 5.09
CA ASN A 406 25.44 27.29 5.92
C ASN A 406 26.15 25.94 6.05
N THR A 407 27.47 25.88 5.81
CA THR A 407 28.30 24.65 5.88
C THR A 407 28.42 24.01 7.27
N ASN A 408 27.66 24.49 8.27
CA ASN A 408 27.59 23.97 9.63
C ASN A 408 26.29 23.19 9.92
N SER A 409 25.33 23.18 8.99
CA SER A 409 24.17 22.29 9.04
C SER A 409 24.64 20.85 8.81
N GLU A 410 24.02 19.87 9.46
CA GLU A 410 24.26 18.46 9.13
C GLU A 410 24.01 18.28 7.63
N ASP A 411 24.90 17.58 6.91
CA ASP A 411 24.83 17.45 5.43
C ASP A 411 23.44 16.93 4.98
N GLU A 412 22.72 16.19 5.84
CA GLU A 412 21.35 15.68 5.62
C GLU A 412 20.27 16.79 5.47
N ALA A 413 20.49 18.01 5.98
CA ALA A 413 19.52 19.11 5.93
C ALA A 413 19.62 20.00 4.67
N LEU A 414 20.53 19.69 3.75
CA LEU A 414 20.70 20.48 2.52
C LEU A 414 19.56 20.18 1.54
N LEU A 415 18.97 21.21 0.90
CA LEU A 415 17.85 21.01 -0.03
C LEU A 415 18.24 20.04 -1.17
N LEU A 416 19.47 20.13 -1.65
CA LEU A 416 20.00 19.23 -2.66
C LEU A 416 20.08 17.78 -2.18
N ASN A 417 20.40 17.56 -0.89
CA ASN A 417 20.45 16.22 -0.31
C ASN A 417 19.05 15.68 -0.02
N VAL A 418 18.11 16.52 0.43
CA VAL A 418 16.68 16.15 0.54
C VAL A 418 16.12 15.72 -0.82
N ILE A 419 16.42 16.45 -1.91
CA ILE A 419 16.03 16.06 -3.29
C ILE A 419 16.62 14.70 -3.67
N ILE A 420 17.91 14.49 -3.39
CA ILE A 420 18.59 13.22 -3.68
C ILE A 420 17.98 12.09 -2.85
N GLU A 421 17.71 12.29 -1.57
CA GLU A 421 17.11 11.29 -0.66
C GLU A 421 15.68 10.91 -1.07
N GLN A 422 14.84 11.90 -1.39
CA GLN A 422 13.47 11.63 -1.83
C GLN A 422 13.42 10.93 -3.19
N LEU A 423 14.37 11.22 -4.09
CA LEU A 423 14.53 10.47 -5.33
C LEU A 423 14.80 8.98 -5.08
N VAL A 424 15.48 8.64 -3.97
CA VAL A 424 15.79 7.24 -3.64
C VAL A 424 14.67 6.52 -2.90
N CYS A 425 13.93 7.25 -2.06
CA CYS A 425 12.85 6.68 -1.25
C CYS A 425 11.57 6.38 -2.05
N ASP A 426 11.47 6.86 -3.29
CA ASP A 426 10.32 6.63 -4.17
C ASP A 426 10.39 5.23 -4.83
N ASN A 427 9.49 4.34 -4.40
CA ASN A 427 9.46 2.93 -4.80
C ASN A 427 8.36 2.62 -5.83
N ASP A 428 7.61 3.62 -6.31
CA ASP A 428 6.46 3.41 -7.18
C ASP A 428 6.79 3.74 -8.66
N PRO A 429 6.95 2.72 -9.53
CA PRO A 429 7.22 2.95 -10.95
C PRO A 429 6.01 3.53 -11.73
N GLU A 430 4.82 3.60 -11.14
CA GLU A 430 3.61 4.18 -11.75
C GLU A 430 3.42 5.67 -11.40
N ILE A 431 4.06 6.18 -10.34
CA ILE A 431 3.96 7.56 -9.87
C ILE A 431 5.24 8.33 -10.25
N GLY A 432 5.12 9.33 -11.13
CA GLY A 432 6.26 10.02 -11.73
C GLY A 432 7.14 10.90 -10.81
N GLY A 433 7.06 10.78 -9.48
CA GLY A 433 7.78 11.63 -8.52
C GLY A 433 9.30 11.52 -8.66
N ALA A 434 9.84 10.30 -8.69
CA ALA A 434 11.25 10.03 -8.98
C ALA A 434 11.70 10.57 -10.34
N VAL A 435 10.84 10.48 -11.36
CA VAL A 435 11.16 10.99 -12.71
C VAL A 435 11.27 12.51 -12.69
N GLN A 436 10.35 13.20 -12.01
CA GLN A 436 10.39 14.65 -11.83
C GLN A 436 11.60 15.09 -11.01
N LEU A 437 11.90 14.44 -9.88
CA LEU A 437 13.08 14.73 -9.05
C LEU A 437 14.40 14.50 -9.82
N CYS A 438 14.48 13.45 -10.64
CA CYS A 438 15.60 13.21 -11.54
C CYS A 438 15.73 14.32 -12.59
N GLY A 439 14.60 14.77 -13.16
CA GLY A 439 14.52 15.93 -14.04
C GLY A 439 15.07 17.20 -13.38
N ILE A 440 14.63 17.49 -12.15
CA ILE A 440 15.11 18.60 -11.33
C ILE A 440 16.63 18.53 -11.12
N LEU A 441 17.16 17.38 -10.69
CA LEU A 441 18.61 17.20 -10.50
C LEU A 441 19.37 17.38 -11.81
N ARG A 442 18.84 16.90 -12.94
CA ARG A 442 19.46 17.07 -14.25
C ARG A 442 19.57 18.55 -14.59
N ILE A 443 18.50 19.32 -14.39
CA ILE A 443 18.50 20.77 -14.66
C ILE A 443 19.48 21.49 -13.72
N LEU A 444 19.49 21.17 -12.42
CA LEU A 444 20.37 21.84 -11.47
C LEU A 444 21.86 21.57 -11.72
N LEU A 445 22.21 20.35 -12.13
CA LEU A 445 23.59 19.91 -12.36
C LEU A 445 24.08 20.13 -13.80
N ASP A 446 23.23 20.56 -14.72
CA ASP A 446 23.59 20.78 -16.13
C ASP A 446 24.59 21.94 -16.26
N PRO A 447 25.86 21.67 -16.66
CA PRO A 447 26.86 22.71 -16.80
C PRO A 447 26.62 23.68 -17.96
N GLU A 448 25.69 23.37 -18.89
CA GLU A 448 25.35 24.21 -20.04
C GLU A 448 24.41 25.36 -19.66
N ASN A 449 23.62 25.20 -18.59
CA ASN A 449 22.71 26.24 -18.09
C ASN A 449 23.30 27.08 -16.93
N MET A 450 24.59 26.92 -16.64
CA MET A 450 25.32 27.70 -15.63
C MET A 450 26.05 28.85 -16.33
N MET A 451 25.57 30.08 -16.10
CA MET A 451 26.09 31.26 -16.80
C MET A 451 27.41 31.74 -16.16
N ALA A 452 28.34 32.19 -16.99
CA ALA A 452 29.54 32.87 -16.50
C ALA A 452 29.22 34.35 -16.21
N SER A 453 29.05 34.73 -14.93
CA SER A 453 28.97 36.14 -14.56
C SER A 453 30.37 36.78 -14.55
N MET A 454 30.45 38.10 -14.75
CA MET A 454 31.74 38.80 -14.87
C MET A 454 32.64 38.74 -13.61
N ASN A 455 32.13 38.31 -12.43
CA ASN A 455 32.89 38.33 -11.17
C ASN A 455 32.76 37.06 -10.29
N LYS A 456 31.98 36.04 -10.70
CA LYS A 456 31.87 34.73 -10.03
C LYS A 456 31.61 33.63 -11.06
N SER A 457 32.33 32.52 -10.96
CA SER A 457 32.05 31.31 -11.73
C SER A 457 31.02 30.47 -10.99
N GLU A 458 29.72 30.75 -11.20
CA GLU A 458 28.60 29.96 -10.67
C GLU A 458 28.84 28.46 -10.86
N LYS A 459 29.33 28.10 -12.05
CA LYS A 459 29.71 26.74 -12.43
C LYS A 459 30.77 26.13 -11.51
N THR A 460 31.83 26.87 -11.18
CA THR A 460 32.89 26.36 -10.30
C THR A 460 32.40 26.21 -8.87
N ASP A 461 31.67 27.21 -8.38
CA ASP A 461 31.20 27.27 -6.99
C ASP A 461 30.16 26.18 -6.72
N PHE A 462 29.13 26.06 -7.58
CA PHE A 462 28.06 25.08 -7.41
C PHE A 462 28.52 23.63 -7.62
N LEU A 463 29.32 23.35 -8.65
CA LEU A 463 29.82 21.99 -8.86
C LEU A 463 30.79 21.59 -7.74
N SER A 464 31.63 22.51 -7.26
CA SER A 464 32.52 22.23 -6.12
C SER A 464 31.74 21.98 -4.84
N PHE A 465 30.63 22.71 -4.62
CA PHE A 465 29.69 22.43 -3.54
C PHE A 465 29.08 21.03 -3.66
N PHE A 466 28.52 20.69 -4.82
CA PHE A 466 27.93 19.38 -5.08
C PHE A 466 28.93 18.23 -4.86
N TYR A 467 30.14 18.34 -5.42
CA TYR A 467 31.18 17.32 -5.25
C TYR A 467 31.66 17.17 -3.81
N LYS A 468 31.55 18.23 -3.00
CA LYS A 468 31.96 18.20 -1.59
C LYS A 468 30.86 17.66 -0.67
N HIS A 469 29.61 18.08 -0.90
CA HIS A 469 28.52 17.92 0.08
C HIS A 469 27.38 16.97 -0.38
N SER A 470 27.28 16.63 -1.66
CA SER A 470 26.11 15.89 -2.19
C SER A 470 26.47 14.67 -3.05
N VAL A 471 27.66 14.63 -3.64
CA VAL A 471 28.07 13.51 -4.51
C VAL A 471 28.17 12.19 -3.74
N HIS A 472 28.48 12.20 -2.44
CA HIS A 472 28.57 10.99 -1.65
C HIS A 472 27.18 10.41 -1.32
N VAL A 473 26.17 11.27 -1.14
CA VAL A 473 24.76 10.89 -1.05
C VAL A 473 24.31 10.28 -2.38
N LEU A 474 24.68 10.92 -3.50
CA LEU A 474 24.43 10.41 -4.85
C LEU A 474 25.20 9.10 -5.18
N ILE A 475 26.41 8.89 -4.64
CA ILE A 475 27.17 7.65 -4.86
C ILE A 475 26.67 6.53 -3.94
N GLY A 476 26.17 6.85 -2.74
CA GLY A 476 25.43 5.92 -1.88
C GLY A 476 24.27 5.22 -2.62
N LEU A 477 23.72 5.87 -3.65
CA LEU A 477 22.72 5.31 -4.58
C LEU A 477 23.18 4.04 -5.31
N SER A 478 24.47 3.93 -5.61
CA SER A 478 25.01 2.81 -6.39
C SER A 478 25.29 1.57 -5.52
N LEU A 479 25.28 1.74 -4.19
CA LEU A 479 25.65 0.72 -3.20
C LEU A 479 24.49 0.26 -2.30
N GLY A 480 23.24 0.68 -2.57
CA GLY A 480 22.05 0.01 -2.05
C GLY A 480 21.43 0.58 -0.78
N PHE A 481 21.41 1.91 -0.59
CA PHE A 481 20.78 2.52 0.59
C PHE A 481 19.28 2.83 0.49
N CYS A 482 18.57 2.34 -0.53
CA CYS A 482 17.12 2.46 -0.60
C CYS A 482 16.46 1.23 -1.24
N THR A 483 16.51 0.14 -0.50
CA THR A 483 15.39 -0.79 -0.52
C THR A 483 14.68 -0.64 0.81
N SER A 484 13.55 0.06 0.85
CA SER A 484 12.67 -0.05 2.00
C SER A 484 12.26 -1.52 2.09
N HIS A 485 12.77 -2.24 3.09
CA HIS A 485 12.45 -3.65 3.25
C HIS A 485 11.11 -3.76 3.95
N ASN A 486 10.11 -4.32 3.26
CA ASN A 486 8.86 -4.69 3.90
C ASN A 486 9.04 -6.03 4.61
N VAL A 487 9.03 -6.01 5.94
CA VAL A 487 9.20 -7.21 6.76
C VAL A 487 7.89 -7.49 7.49
N THR A 488 7.36 -8.70 7.33
CA THR A 488 6.27 -9.19 8.20
C THR A 488 6.85 -10.11 9.26
N ILE A 489 6.60 -9.77 10.50
CA ILE A 489 7.01 -10.55 11.67
C ILE A 489 5.79 -11.31 12.18
N ILE A 490 5.84 -12.64 12.05
CA ILE A 490 4.82 -13.57 12.52
C ILE A 490 5.24 -14.09 13.88
N ARG A 491 4.45 -13.81 14.91
CA ARG A 491 4.66 -14.33 16.25
C ARG A 491 3.68 -15.45 16.55
N LEU A 492 4.21 -16.66 16.69
CA LEU A 492 3.46 -17.84 17.09
C LEU A 492 3.31 -17.87 18.61
N LEU A 493 2.08 -17.79 19.10
CA LEU A 493 1.75 -17.83 20.53
C LEU A 493 1.43 -19.28 20.93
N ASP A 494 2.11 -19.77 21.97
CA ASP A 494 1.79 -21.06 22.56
C ASP A 494 0.68 -20.92 23.62
N ASN A 495 0.55 -19.74 24.24
CA ASN A 495 -0.59 -19.33 25.06
C ASN A 495 -1.35 -18.13 24.45
N PRO A 496 -2.62 -18.29 24.00
CA PRO A 496 -3.40 -17.23 23.36
C PRO A 496 -3.76 -16.06 24.28
N HIS A 497 -3.71 -16.25 25.61
CA HIS A 497 -4.03 -15.20 26.59
C HIS A 497 -2.84 -14.33 26.97
N ASN A 498 -1.64 -14.64 26.48
CA ASN A 498 -0.45 -13.90 26.83
C ASN A 498 -0.42 -12.56 26.05
N SER A 499 -0.76 -11.48 26.76
CA SER A 499 -0.88 -10.12 26.21
C SER A 499 0.41 -9.30 26.26
N ASN A 500 1.51 -9.89 26.75
CA ASN A 500 2.73 -9.18 27.16
C ASN A 500 3.64 -8.72 26.01
N ASP A 501 3.10 -8.23 24.90
CA ASP A 501 3.90 -7.43 23.96
C ASP A 501 3.00 -6.50 23.13
N GLU A 502 3.01 -5.21 23.46
CA GLU A 502 2.59 -4.12 22.57
C GLU A 502 3.66 -3.94 21.49
N LEU A 503 3.77 -4.90 20.57
CA LEU A 503 4.56 -4.72 19.36
C LEU A 503 3.75 -3.84 18.41
N LYS A 504 4.16 -2.59 18.27
CA LYS A 504 3.56 -1.61 17.36
C LYS A 504 4.22 -1.74 15.98
N HIS A 505 3.47 -1.39 14.94
CA HIS A 505 4.05 -1.16 13.62
C HIS A 505 5.20 -0.15 13.74
N ILE A 506 6.36 -0.50 13.17
CA ILE A 506 7.54 0.35 13.22
C ILE A 506 7.93 0.68 11.78
N ARG A 507 7.91 1.97 11.50
CA ARG A 507 8.46 2.58 10.30
C ARG A 507 9.75 3.29 10.71
N LYS A 508 10.86 2.88 10.12
CA LYS A 508 12.16 3.54 10.24
C LYS A 508 12.73 3.66 8.83
N ASP A 509 13.60 4.62 8.58
CA ASP A 509 14.00 5.18 7.27
C ASP A 509 14.40 4.16 6.16
N SER A 510 14.51 2.86 6.46
CA SER A 510 14.73 1.79 5.46
C SER A 510 14.00 0.46 5.75
N ILE A 511 13.09 0.39 6.74
CA ILE A 511 12.27 -0.79 7.06
C ILE A 511 10.83 -0.40 7.38
N ASN A 512 9.90 -1.13 6.76
CA ASN A 512 8.52 -1.20 7.22
C ASN A 512 8.27 -2.57 7.86
N ALA A 513 8.17 -2.62 9.18
CA ALA A 513 7.93 -3.85 9.93
C ALA A 513 6.46 -3.95 10.38
N SER A 514 5.79 -5.01 9.93
CA SER A 514 4.44 -5.38 10.38
C SER A 514 4.48 -6.54 11.35
N PHE A 515 3.64 -6.50 12.38
CA PHE A 515 3.55 -7.56 13.38
C PHE A 515 2.20 -8.25 13.27
N ILE A 516 2.21 -9.58 13.28
CA ILE A 516 1.01 -10.41 13.24
C ILE A 516 1.16 -11.53 14.27
N LYS A 517 0.22 -11.60 15.20
CA LYS A 517 0.10 -12.65 16.22
C LYS A 517 -0.78 -13.79 15.74
N VAL A 518 -0.34 -15.03 15.99
CA VAL A 518 -1.06 -16.25 15.61
C VAL A 518 -1.08 -17.22 16.80
N PRO A 519 -2.25 -17.56 17.38
CA PRO A 519 -3.55 -16.93 17.14
C PRO A 519 -3.61 -15.48 17.68
N GLY A 520 -4.63 -14.72 17.29
CA GLY A 520 -4.77 -13.31 17.67
C GLY A 520 -5.21 -12.47 16.47
N ASP A 521 -4.26 -11.75 15.87
CA ASP A 521 -4.51 -10.99 14.64
C ASP A 521 -4.97 -11.91 13.51
N TRP A 522 -4.36 -13.10 13.42
CA TRP A 522 -4.80 -14.19 12.56
C TRP A 522 -5.23 -15.39 13.38
N ASP A 523 -6.53 -15.63 13.43
CA ASP A 523 -7.08 -16.87 13.97
C ASP A 523 -7.15 -17.94 12.87
N VAL A 524 -6.01 -18.60 12.64
CA VAL A 524 -5.88 -19.71 11.67
C VAL A 524 -5.75 -21.02 12.44
N PRO A 525 -6.73 -21.93 12.35
CA PRO A 525 -6.64 -23.25 12.94
C PRO A 525 -5.37 -23.97 12.48
N GLY A 526 -4.60 -24.51 13.42
CA GLY A 526 -3.32 -25.15 13.13
C GLY A 526 -2.20 -24.19 12.71
N GLY A 527 -2.37 -22.87 12.82
CA GLY A 527 -1.41 -21.87 12.38
C GLY A 527 -0.01 -22.03 12.99
N TRP A 528 0.09 -22.59 14.19
CA TRP A 528 1.35 -22.93 14.84
C TRP A 528 2.22 -23.93 14.04
N THR A 529 1.62 -24.70 13.13
CA THR A 529 2.32 -25.63 12.23
C THR A 529 2.93 -24.96 10.99
N ILE A 530 2.79 -23.64 10.84
CA ILE A 530 3.34 -22.80 9.76
C ILE A 530 2.66 -23.03 8.40
N PHE A 531 2.41 -24.29 7.99
CA PHE A 531 1.83 -24.62 6.69
C PHE A 531 0.48 -23.94 6.41
N PRO A 532 -0.49 -23.90 7.35
CA PRO A 532 -1.76 -23.19 7.15
C PRO A 532 -1.62 -21.67 6.95
N LEU A 533 -0.48 -21.09 7.34
CA LEU A 533 -0.23 -19.65 7.20
C LEU A 533 0.29 -19.29 5.81
N ILE A 534 0.90 -20.23 5.07
CA ILE A 534 1.65 -19.93 3.85
C ILE A 534 0.80 -19.24 2.79
N GLU A 535 -0.47 -19.65 2.62
CA GLU A 535 -1.38 -19.02 1.66
C GLU A 535 -1.69 -17.56 2.02
N ARG A 536 -1.83 -17.24 3.31
CA ARG A 536 -2.00 -15.84 3.72
C ARG A 536 -0.70 -15.05 3.60
N LEU A 537 0.43 -15.67 3.93
CA LEU A 537 1.75 -15.05 3.83
C LEU A 537 2.13 -14.70 2.39
N SER A 538 1.75 -15.52 1.41
CA SER A 538 2.05 -15.25 -0.01
C SER A 538 1.25 -14.07 -0.58
N LEU A 539 0.13 -13.70 0.05
CA LEU A 539 -0.69 -12.56 -0.33
C LEU A 539 -0.22 -11.24 0.28
N LEU A 540 0.69 -11.28 1.26
CA LEU A 540 1.22 -10.08 1.90
C LEU A 540 2.19 -9.33 0.97
N ASN A 541 2.17 -8.00 1.05
CA ASN A 541 3.19 -7.16 0.42
C ASN A 541 4.47 -7.12 1.27
N ALA A 542 5.09 -8.28 1.49
CA ALA A 542 6.30 -8.44 2.29
C ALA A 542 7.46 -8.95 1.43
N ASP A 543 8.62 -8.31 1.54
CA ASP A 543 9.89 -8.80 0.99
C ASP A 543 10.44 -9.96 1.83
N TRP A 544 10.21 -9.90 3.13
CA TRP A 544 10.73 -10.83 4.11
C TRP A 544 9.66 -11.22 5.13
N VAL A 545 9.65 -12.50 5.52
CA VAL A 545 8.80 -13.01 6.60
C VAL A 545 9.68 -13.57 7.71
N LEU A 546 9.66 -12.95 8.87
CA LEU A 546 10.35 -13.40 10.08
C LEU A 546 9.35 -14.16 10.98
N ILE A 547 9.53 -15.47 11.14
CA ILE A 547 8.70 -16.29 12.02
C ILE A 547 9.42 -16.48 13.35
N VAL A 548 8.76 -16.09 14.45
CA VAL A 548 9.30 -16.13 15.81
C VAL A 548 8.30 -16.78 16.77
N SER A 549 8.78 -17.36 17.87
CA SER A 549 7.91 -17.87 18.94
C SER A 549 7.61 -16.81 19.99
N GLU A 550 6.66 -17.08 20.88
CA GLU A 550 6.38 -16.23 22.05
C GLU A 550 7.60 -16.02 22.96
N LYS A 551 8.58 -16.93 22.90
CA LYS A 551 9.81 -16.87 23.70
C LYS A 551 10.96 -16.18 22.97
N THR A 552 10.71 -15.61 21.79
CA THR A 552 11.76 -14.89 21.06
C THR A 552 11.75 -13.40 21.40
N LYS A 553 12.87 -12.91 21.94
CA LYS A 553 13.15 -11.48 22.06
C LYS A 553 13.61 -10.94 20.71
N LEU A 554 13.12 -9.77 20.32
CA LEU A 554 13.48 -9.12 19.06
C LEU A 554 14.24 -7.82 19.32
N ASN A 555 15.31 -7.61 18.56
CA ASN A 555 16.04 -6.36 18.49
C ASN A 555 15.93 -5.78 17.07
N LEU A 556 14.92 -4.95 16.86
CA LEU A 556 14.59 -4.41 15.55
C LEU A 556 15.66 -3.47 14.99
N ALA A 557 16.55 -2.94 15.83
CA ALA A 557 17.66 -2.13 15.36
C ALA A 557 18.62 -2.91 14.45
N LEU A 558 18.69 -4.23 14.62
CA LEU A 558 19.54 -5.13 13.83
C LEU A 558 18.79 -5.81 12.67
N LEU A 559 17.49 -5.53 12.51
CA LEU A 559 16.69 -6.16 11.48
C LEU A 559 17.18 -5.75 10.09
N LEU A 560 17.54 -4.47 9.91
CA LEU A 560 18.08 -3.91 8.66
C LEU A 560 19.37 -4.60 8.27
N ASP A 561 20.29 -4.69 9.21
CA ASP A 561 21.57 -5.37 8.99
C ASP A 561 21.35 -6.79 8.47
N VAL A 562 20.36 -7.53 8.99
CA VAL A 562 20.05 -8.88 8.54
C VAL A 562 19.45 -8.86 7.14
N VAL A 563 18.33 -8.16 6.91
CA VAL A 563 17.62 -8.21 5.63
C VAL A 563 18.42 -7.62 4.47
N SER A 564 19.31 -6.67 4.74
CA SER A 564 20.22 -6.09 3.75
C SER A 564 21.45 -6.97 3.47
N SER A 565 21.73 -7.98 4.31
CA SER A 565 22.81 -8.95 4.05
C SER A 565 22.45 -10.03 3.03
N TYR A 566 21.18 -10.12 2.64
CA TYR A 566 20.66 -11.20 1.80
C TYR A 566 19.83 -10.64 0.64
N ASN A 567 19.75 -11.41 -0.46
CA ASN A 567 18.98 -11.01 -1.63
C ASN A 567 17.53 -11.49 -1.49
N LYS A 568 16.58 -10.55 -1.39
CA LYS A 568 15.14 -10.85 -1.29
C LYS A 568 14.57 -11.62 -2.50
N ASN A 569 15.22 -11.54 -3.66
CA ASN A 569 14.84 -12.21 -4.89
C ASN A 569 15.44 -13.62 -5.03
N GLU A 570 16.29 -14.05 -4.09
CA GLU A 570 16.82 -15.42 -4.01
C GLU A 570 15.99 -16.24 -2.99
N PRO A 571 15.98 -17.58 -3.09
CA PRO A 571 15.22 -18.42 -2.17
C PRO A 571 15.97 -18.57 -0.84
N GLU A 572 15.88 -17.53 -0.01
CA GLU A 572 16.57 -17.40 1.26
C GLU A 572 15.75 -17.99 2.42
N PHE A 573 16.38 -18.88 3.19
CA PHE A 573 15.88 -19.45 4.44
C PHE A 573 16.99 -19.35 5.47
N ILE A 574 16.83 -18.50 6.48
CA ILE A 574 17.93 -18.06 7.36
C ILE A 574 17.53 -18.22 8.82
N GLY A 575 18.46 -18.66 9.68
CA GLY A 575 18.22 -18.75 11.12
C GLY A 575 19.38 -19.37 11.90
N HIS A 576 19.14 -19.72 13.16
CA HIS A 576 20.11 -20.47 13.96
C HIS A 576 20.04 -21.96 13.60
N VAL A 577 21.11 -22.48 13.00
CA VAL A 577 21.15 -23.88 12.53
C VAL A 577 21.37 -24.84 13.69
N ILE A 578 20.49 -25.84 13.79
CA ILE A 578 20.68 -27.07 14.57
C ILE A 578 20.63 -28.29 13.66
N ILE A 579 21.31 -29.35 14.10
CA ILE A 579 21.42 -30.65 13.43
C ILE A 579 21.39 -31.71 14.53
N ASP A 580 20.74 -32.83 14.27
CA ASP A 580 20.73 -33.96 15.19
C ASP A 580 22.05 -34.72 15.11
N SER A 581 22.56 -35.16 16.25
CA SER A 581 23.79 -35.95 16.29
C SER A 581 23.60 -37.36 15.72
N GLU A 582 22.38 -37.88 15.77
CA GLU A 582 21.99 -39.21 15.31
C GLU A 582 20.54 -39.22 14.84
N PRO A 583 20.10 -40.19 14.02
CA PRO A 583 18.70 -40.32 13.64
C PRO A 583 17.82 -40.53 14.88
N THR A 584 16.85 -39.65 15.07
CA THR A 584 16.01 -39.61 16.28
C THR A 584 14.61 -40.16 15.99
N ILE A 585 13.92 -40.60 17.04
CA ILE A 585 12.52 -41.05 16.92
C ILE A 585 11.56 -39.90 16.58
N ILE A 586 11.84 -38.69 17.06
CA ILE A 586 11.01 -37.50 16.81
C ILE A 586 11.05 -37.08 15.33
N HIS A 587 12.10 -37.48 14.61
CA HIS A 587 12.25 -37.29 13.16
C HIS A 587 12.14 -38.59 12.38
N HIS A 588 11.45 -39.60 12.92
CA HIS A 588 11.20 -40.89 12.25
C HIS A 588 12.46 -41.59 11.70
N TYR A 589 13.60 -41.40 12.36
CA TYR A 589 14.90 -41.91 11.93
C TYR A 589 15.30 -41.49 10.51
N SER A 590 14.84 -40.32 10.04
CA SER A 590 15.29 -39.74 8.78
C SER A 590 16.76 -39.29 8.84
N ASP A 591 17.32 -39.01 7.67
CA ASP A 591 18.73 -38.63 7.47
C ASP A 591 19.22 -37.59 8.50
N SER A 592 20.20 -37.97 9.32
CA SER A 592 20.76 -37.17 10.43
C SER A 592 21.57 -35.94 10.00
N GLN A 593 21.52 -35.58 8.71
CA GLN A 593 22.23 -34.42 8.15
C GLN A 593 21.30 -33.26 7.75
N LEU A 594 20.01 -33.30 8.08
CA LEU A 594 19.13 -32.15 7.85
C LEU A 594 19.46 -31.01 8.82
N SER A 595 19.75 -29.83 8.28
CA SER A 595 19.83 -28.59 9.05
C SER A 595 18.46 -27.93 9.14
N TYR A 596 18.02 -27.64 10.36
CA TYR A 596 16.73 -27.02 10.66
C TYR A 596 16.89 -25.90 11.71
N PRO A 597 15.95 -24.94 11.80
CA PRO A 597 16.14 -23.78 12.65
C PRO A 597 15.78 -24.09 14.11
N LEU A 598 16.48 -23.45 15.04
CA LEU A 598 16.07 -23.44 16.44
C LEU A 598 14.76 -22.65 16.60
N LYS A 599 13.66 -23.32 16.94
CA LYS A 599 12.30 -22.74 17.07
C LYS A 599 12.29 -21.40 17.83
N ASN A 600 12.90 -21.38 19.01
CA ASN A 600 12.81 -20.23 19.93
C ASN A 600 13.72 -19.04 19.56
N SER A 601 14.65 -19.19 18.62
CA SER A 601 15.37 -18.05 18.04
C SER A 601 14.71 -17.54 16.74
N GLY A 602 13.70 -18.23 16.21
CA GLY A 602 13.02 -17.84 14.98
C GLY A 602 13.85 -18.03 13.72
N PHE A 603 13.23 -17.73 12.57
CA PHE A 603 13.86 -17.86 11.25
C PHE A 603 13.22 -16.91 10.23
N LEU A 604 13.99 -16.53 9.21
CA LEU A 604 13.64 -15.57 8.18
C LEU A 604 13.48 -16.27 6.82
N LEU A 605 12.45 -15.89 6.08
CA LEU A 605 12.14 -16.36 4.74
C LEU A 605 12.07 -15.18 3.77
N SER A 606 12.61 -15.34 2.55
CA SER A 606 12.35 -14.36 1.48
C SER A 606 10.98 -14.56 0.85
N LYS A 607 10.45 -13.50 0.23
CA LYS A 607 9.22 -13.52 -0.59
C LYS A 607 9.22 -14.66 -1.61
N LEU A 608 10.37 -14.96 -2.22
CA LEU A 608 10.49 -16.03 -3.20
C LEU A 608 10.27 -17.43 -2.58
N VAL A 609 10.75 -17.67 -1.36
CA VAL A 609 10.49 -18.95 -0.67
C VAL A 609 9.01 -19.08 -0.36
N VAL A 610 8.39 -18.03 0.17
CA VAL A 610 6.96 -18.03 0.53
C VAL A 610 6.08 -18.27 -0.70
N SER A 611 6.34 -17.59 -1.82
CA SER A 611 5.55 -17.75 -3.06
C SER A 611 5.71 -19.14 -3.68
N ARG A 612 6.93 -19.68 -3.75
CA ARG A 612 7.18 -21.05 -4.22
C ARG A 612 6.53 -22.09 -3.32
N LEU A 613 6.54 -21.87 -2.01
CA LEU A 613 5.92 -22.77 -1.05
C LEU A 613 4.39 -22.78 -1.19
N ALA A 614 3.76 -21.62 -1.38
CA ALA A 614 2.32 -21.51 -1.63
C ALA A 614 1.91 -22.29 -2.90
N ALA A 615 2.70 -22.19 -3.97
CA ALA A 615 2.49 -22.96 -5.19
C ALA A 615 2.68 -24.47 -4.96
N ALA A 616 3.73 -24.88 -4.24
CA ALA A 616 4.02 -26.28 -3.95
C ALA A 616 2.91 -26.95 -3.12
N ILE A 617 2.45 -26.30 -2.03
CA ILE A 617 1.40 -26.83 -1.15
C ILE A 617 0.07 -26.97 -1.89
N SER A 618 -0.21 -26.10 -2.87
CA SER A 618 -1.40 -26.21 -3.71
C SER A 618 -1.38 -27.46 -4.62
N SER A 619 -0.21 -28.07 -4.83
CA SER A 619 -0.02 -29.22 -5.73
C SER A 619 0.28 -30.54 -5.00
N ASP A 620 1.06 -30.53 -3.91
CA ASP A 620 1.44 -31.69 -3.11
C ASP A 620 1.44 -31.30 -1.63
N ILE A 621 0.28 -31.46 -0.99
CA ILE A 621 0.10 -31.21 0.44
C ILE A 621 1.04 -32.14 1.22
N PRO A 622 1.71 -31.67 2.29
CA PRO A 622 2.51 -32.53 3.16
C PRO A 622 1.68 -33.74 3.62
N ARG A 623 2.14 -34.95 3.27
CA ARG A 623 1.36 -36.20 3.46
C ARG A 623 1.27 -36.70 4.90
N SER A 624 1.91 -36.02 5.86
CA SER A 624 1.86 -36.44 7.26
C SER A 624 0.53 -36.03 7.87
N SER A 625 -0.20 -36.96 8.48
CA SER A 625 -1.37 -36.62 9.30
C SER A 625 -1.00 -36.04 10.66
N PHE A 626 0.28 -36.12 11.05
CA PHE A 626 0.78 -35.65 12.35
C PHE A 626 1.75 -34.49 12.18
N SER A 627 1.69 -33.56 13.14
CA SER A 627 2.65 -32.47 13.32
C SER A 627 3.33 -32.64 14.68
N ILE A 628 4.63 -32.98 14.64
CA ILE A 628 5.45 -33.35 15.80
C ILE A 628 6.54 -32.29 16.03
N ASP A 629 7.46 -32.15 15.08
CA ASP A 629 8.53 -31.15 15.11
C ASP A 629 8.42 -30.27 13.87
N VAL A 630 7.57 -29.25 13.99
CA VAL A 630 7.14 -28.43 12.85
C VAL A 630 8.28 -27.69 12.18
N VAL A 631 9.32 -27.29 12.90
CA VAL A 631 10.49 -26.61 12.30
C VAL A 631 11.38 -27.59 11.52
N TYR A 632 11.50 -28.83 11.99
CA TYR A 632 12.16 -29.91 11.25
C TYR A 632 11.35 -30.29 10.00
N GLU A 633 10.05 -30.56 10.16
CA GLU A 633 9.14 -30.94 9.08
C GLU A 633 9.10 -29.86 7.99
N PHE A 634 9.08 -28.59 8.38
CA PHE A 634 9.13 -27.45 7.47
C PHE A 634 10.45 -27.39 6.70
N ALA A 635 11.60 -27.53 7.38
CA ALA A 635 12.91 -27.57 6.74
C ALA A 635 13.06 -28.77 5.79
N ALA A 636 12.54 -29.94 6.17
CA ALA A 636 12.55 -31.15 5.36
C ALA A 636 11.72 -30.95 4.08
N TYR A 637 10.54 -30.34 4.20
CA TYR A 637 9.67 -30.03 3.06
C TYR A 637 10.34 -29.02 2.11
N LEU A 638 10.93 -27.94 2.63
CA LEU A 638 11.66 -26.95 1.82
C LEU A 638 12.83 -27.59 1.04
N LYS A 639 13.62 -28.44 1.69
CA LYS A 639 14.74 -29.16 1.04
C LYS A 639 14.23 -30.11 -0.05
N LYS A 640 13.15 -30.85 0.23
CA LYS A 640 12.61 -31.86 -0.68
C LYS A 640 11.92 -31.26 -1.90
N GLN A 641 11.04 -30.28 -1.69
CA GLN A 641 10.17 -29.74 -2.73
C GLN A 641 10.79 -28.55 -3.47
N LEU A 642 11.54 -27.70 -2.76
CA LEU A 642 12.08 -26.45 -3.32
C LEU A 642 13.61 -26.47 -3.47
N GLY A 643 14.31 -27.48 -2.94
CA GLY A 643 15.77 -27.52 -2.92
C GLY A 643 16.42 -26.48 -2.00
N VAL A 644 15.64 -25.83 -1.13
CA VAL A 644 16.10 -24.74 -0.25
C VAL A 644 16.63 -25.32 1.04
N LYS A 645 17.81 -24.86 1.49
CA LYS A 645 18.45 -25.27 2.74
C LYS A 645 18.60 -24.07 3.68
N LEU A 646 18.54 -24.34 4.98
CA LEU A 646 18.75 -23.32 6.00
C LEU A 646 20.18 -22.77 5.94
N LYS A 647 20.31 -21.45 5.86
CA LYS A 647 21.56 -20.72 5.99
C LYS A 647 21.73 -20.25 7.44
N ARG A 648 22.95 -20.36 7.95
CA ARG A 648 23.32 -19.91 9.28
C ARG A 648 23.56 -18.40 9.29
N ASP A 649 22.92 -17.71 10.24
CA ASP A 649 23.27 -16.33 10.60
C ASP A 649 23.52 -16.26 12.12
N ARG A 650 24.58 -15.55 12.54
CA ARG A 650 25.00 -15.45 13.94
C ARG A 650 24.12 -14.51 14.77
N ARG A 651 23.32 -13.67 14.11
CA ARG A 651 22.39 -12.72 14.75
C ARG A 651 21.12 -13.39 15.26
N PHE A 652 20.91 -14.67 14.93
CA PHE A 652 19.89 -15.52 15.56
C PHE A 652 20.53 -16.27 16.71
N CYS A 653 20.29 -15.83 17.94
CA CYS A 653 21.05 -16.24 19.12
C CYS A 653 20.26 -17.17 20.05
N ILE A 654 21.00 -17.92 20.87
CA ILE A 654 20.45 -18.72 21.97
C ILE A 654 20.34 -17.87 23.24
N SER A 655 21.34 -17.02 23.50
CA SER A 655 21.42 -16.10 24.64
C SER A 655 21.18 -14.64 24.24
N ASP A 656 20.81 -13.81 25.21
CA ASP A 656 20.56 -12.38 25.06
C ASP A 656 21.88 -11.60 25.06
N ASP A 657 22.67 -11.73 23.99
CA ASP A 657 23.97 -11.07 23.81
C ASP A 657 23.88 -9.81 22.92
N THR A 658 24.89 -8.94 22.99
CA THR A 658 25.02 -7.78 22.10
C THR A 658 25.20 -8.23 20.65
N GLY A 659 24.37 -7.75 19.74
CA GLY A 659 24.43 -8.10 18.30
C GLY A 659 23.45 -9.19 17.86
N CYS A 660 22.53 -9.60 18.72
CA CYS A 660 21.47 -10.56 18.38
C CYS A 660 20.22 -9.84 17.86
N LEU A 661 19.82 -10.10 16.61
CA LEU A 661 18.50 -9.73 16.09
C LEU A 661 17.41 -10.45 16.89
N THR A 662 17.60 -11.75 17.10
CA THR A 662 16.70 -12.58 17.89
C THR A 662 17.48 -13.29 18.99
N SER A 663 16.88 -13.42 20.17
CA SER A 663 17.42 -14.22 21.27
C SER A 663 16.32 -14.95 22.03
N VAL A 664 16.64 -16.06 22.68
CA VAL A 664 15.67 -16.83 23.46
C VAL A 664 15.48 -16.15 24.82
N LEU A 665 14.23 -15.85 25.17
CA LEU A 665 13.85 -15.33 26.48
C LEU A 665 14.05 -16.42 27.53
N THR A 666 14.89 -16.14 28.52
CA THR A 666 15.08 -17.02 29.67
C THR A 666 13.84 -17.00 30.56
N HIS A 667 13.39 -18.17 31.01
CA HIS A 667 12.20 -18.32 31.87
C HIS A 667 12.25 -17.45 33.13
N SER A 668 13.46 -17.18 33.65
CA SER A 668 13.70 -16.27 34.78
C SER A 668 13.17 -14.84 34.63
N LYS A 669 12.91 -14.37 33.40
CA LYS A 669 12.36 -13.04 33.10
C LYS A 669 10.83 -12.99 33.09
N PHE A 670 10.13 -14.14 33.11
CA PHE A 670 8.67 -14.23 33.15
C PHE A 670 8.09 -14.22 34.58
N LYS A 671 8.91 -14.03 35.63
CA LYS A 671 8.50 -14.04 37.05
C LYS A 671 7.25 -13.18 37.34
N ARG A 672 6.07 -13.77 37.18
CA ARG A 672 4.82 -13.29 37.77
C ARG A 672 4.40 -14.34 38.80
N SER A 673 4.35 -13.91 40.06
CA SER A 673 3.86 -14.64 41.24
C SER A 673 4.81 -15.64 41.92
N SER A 674 4.42 -16.02 43.14
CA SER A 674 5.03 -17.08 43.93
C SER A 674 4.70 -18.45 43.33
N LYS A 675 5.69 -19.35 43.25
CA LYS A 675 5.51 -20.74 42.77
C LYS A 675 4.25 -21.39 43.36
N VAL A 676 3.52 -22.15 42.53
CA VAL A 676 2.36 -22.95 42.96
C VAL A 676 2.74 -23.82 44.15
N ARG A 677 1.87 -23.96 45.15
CA ARG A 677 2.18 -24.79 46.33
C ARG A 677 2.12 -26.28 45.99
N ARG A 678 2.86 -27.07 46.75
CA ARG A 678 2.95 -28.53 46.52
C ARG A 678 1.61 -29.24 46.75
N ASP A 679 0.82 -28.78 47.71
CA ASP A 679 -0.49 -29.33 48.04
C ASP A 679 -1.63 -28.90 47.10
N GLU A 680 -1.36 -27.96 46.19
CA GLU A 680 -2.30 -27.54 45.14
C GLU A 680 -2.26 -28.48 43.91
N ILE A 681 -1.24 -29.34 43.80
CA ILE A 681 -1.02 -30.25 42.67
C ILE A 681 -1.29 -31.69 43.12
N PHE A 682 -2.24 -32.35 42.46
CA PHE A 682 -2.43 -33.79 42.57
C PHE A 682 -1.72 -34.50 41.41
N VAL A 683 -0.99 -35.57 41.73
CA VAL A 683 -0.21 -36.36 40.77
C VAL A 683 -0.83 -37.74 40.61
N GLY A 684 -1.35 -38.04 39.43
CA GLY A 684 -1.77 -39.38 39.03
C GLY A 684 -0.73 -40.04 38.12
N VAL A 685 -0.12 -41.13 38.59
CA VAL A 685 0.84 -41.91 37.78
C VAL A 685 0.15 -43.13 37.22
N LYS A 686 0.09 -43.26 35.90
CA LYS A 686 -0.40 -44.46 35.21
C LYS A 686 0.66 -45.55 35.26
N THR A 687 0.29 -46.73 35.74
CA THR A 687 1.14 -47.92 35.75
C THR A 687 0.31 -49.20 35.59
N PHE A 688 0.96 -50.35 35.67
CA PHE A 688 0.32 -51.64 35.83
C PHE A 688 1.22 -52.61 36.60
N SER A 689 0.64 -53.72 37.03
CA SER A 689 1.27 -54.81 37.80
C SER A 689 2.66 -55.23 37.33
N GLY A 690 2.90 -55.26 36.02
CA GLY A 690 4.20 -55.63 35.44
C GLY A 690 5.34 -54.61 35.67
N PHE A 691 5.01 -53.37 36.03
CA PHE A 691 5.98 -52.30 36.24
C PHE A 691 6.14 -51.86 37.69
N HIS A 692 5.40 -52.49 38.62
CA HIS A 692 5.52 -52.27 40.06
C HIS A 692 6.95 -52.45 40.58
N SER A 693 7.69 -53.46 40.09
CA SER A 693 9.05 -53.74 40.56
C SER A 693 10.16 -53.04 39.77
N SER A 694 9.84 -52.39 38.65
CA SER A 694 10.82 -51.82 37.72
C SER A 694 10.73 -50.31 37.57
N ARG A 695 9.56 -49.78 37.18
CA ARG A 695 9.40 -48.35 36.86
C ARG A 695 8.90 -47.52 38.03
N VAL A 696 7.91 -48.03 38.78
CA VAL A 696 7.39 -47.32 39.96
C VAL A 696 8.47 -46.99 41.01
N PRO A 697 9.44 -47.89 41.30
CA PRO A 697 10.52 -47.57 42.24
C PRO A 697 11.42 -46.43 41.74
N VAL A 698 11.52 -46.20 40.44
CA VAL A 698 12.26 -45.06 39.87
C VAL A 698 11.54 -43.76 40.21
N VAL A 699 10.21 -43.69 40.00
CA VAL A 699 9.37 -42.53 40.37
C VAL A 699 9.50 -42.24 41.87
N GLN A 700 9.37 -43.26 42.72
CA GLN A 700 9.51 -43.13 44.17
C GLN A 700 10.91 -42.68 44.62
N LYS A 701 11.97 -43.08 43.90
CA LYS A 701 13.35 -42.68 44.22
C LYS A 701 13.72 -41.29 43.72
N THR A 702 13.03 -40.79 42.70
CA THR A 702 13.32 -39.52 42.03
C THR A 702 12.28 -38.46 42.39
N TRP A 703 11.45 -38.06 41.42
CA TRP A 703 10.57 -36.91 41.48
C TRP A 703 9.32 -37.12 42.33
N GLY A 704 8.89 -38.37 42.53
CA GLY A 704 7.74 -38.71 43.39
C GLY A 704 7.92 -38.28 44.84
N LYS A 705 9.17 -38.12 45.33
CA LYS A 705 9.47 -37.59 46.67
C LYS A 705 9.05 -36.14 46.87
N SER A 706 8.96 -35.37 45.79
CA SER A 706 8.60 -33.96 45.81
C SER A 706 7.09 -33.75 45.68
N ALA A 707 6.33 -34.80 45.34
CA ALA A 707 4.88 -34.76 45.27
C ALA A 707 4.27 -34.89 46.67
N GLU A 708 3.40 -33.96 47.04
CA GLU A 708 2.69 -34.03 48.33
C GLU A 708 1.46 -34.93 48.24
N LYS A 709 0.80 -34.95 47.07
CA LYS A 709 -0.38 -35.77 46.78
C LYS A 709 -0.12 -36.57 45.51
N ILE A 710 0.26 -37.85 45.67
CA ILE A 710 0.56 -38.75 44.55
C ILE A 710 -0.19 -40.07 44.71
N VAL A 711 -0.78 -40.56 43.62
CA VAL A 711 -1.44 -41.87 43.55
C VAL A 711 -0.96 -42.61 42.31
N PHE A 712 -0.62 -43.89 42.50
CA PHE A 712 -0.28 -44.80 41.41
C PHE A 712 -1.53 -45.56 40.97
N PHE A 713 -2.05 -45.26 39.78
CA PHE A 713 -3.23 -45.90 39.22
C PHE A 713 -2.83 -47.14 38.43
N SER A 714 -3.24 -48.32 38.90
CA SER A 714 -2.83 -49.62 38.37
C SER A 714 -4.03 -50.50 38.01
N ASP A 715 -3.78 -51.63 37.36
CA ASP A 715 -4.79 -52.67 37.08
C ASP A 715 -5.14 -53.48 38.35
N ILE A 716 -4.24 -53.50 39.34
CA ILE A 716 -4.43 -54.15 40.63
C ILE A 716 -3.94 -53.28 41.79
N GLU A 717 -4.46 -53.55 42.98
CA GLU A 717 -3.95 -52.99 44.24
C GLU A 717 -2.70 -53.77 44.69
N ASP A 718 -1.65 -53.04 45.06
CA ASP A 718 -0.41 -53.58 45.60
C ASP A 718 -0.09 -52.91 46.94
N PRO A 719 -0.18 -53.62 48.08
CA PRO A 719 0.12 -53.03 49.38
C PRO A 719 1.57 -52.58 49.55
N SER A 720 2.51 -53.10 48.75
CA SER A 720 3.93 -52.73 48.83
C SER A 720 4.26 -51.40 48.16
N ILE A 721 3.39 -50.97 47.24
CA ILE A 721 3.45 -49.73 46.48
C ILE A 721 2.00 -49.28 46.40
N PRO A 722 1.49 -48.45 47.32
CA PRO A 722 0.05 -48.28 47.53
C PRO A 722 -0.64 -47.75 46.28
N THR A 723 -1.03 -48.66 45.39
CA THR A 723 -1.66 -48.39 44.11
C THR A 723 -3.16 -48.37 44.31
N LEU A 724 -3.82 -47.48 43.58
CA LEU A 724 -5.26 -47.49 43.46
C LEU A 724 -5.63 -48.36 42.25
N SER A 725 -6.38 -49.44 42.50
CA SER A 725 -6.86 -50.32 41.42
C SER A 725 -7.97 -49.63 40.63
N THR A 726 -7.73 -49.45 39.34
CA THR A 726 -8.75 -48.97 38.38
C THR A 726 -9.65 -50.11 37.89
N GLY A 727 -9.25 -51.37 38.08
CA GLY A 727 -9.89 -52.54 37.47
C GLY A 727 -9.67 -52.67 35.95
N ILE A 728 -8.95 -51.74 35.34
CA ILE A 728 -8.70 -51.70 33.89
C ILE A 728 -7.37 -52.38 33.61
N LYS A 729 -7.42 -53.45 32.81
CA LYS A 729 -6.24 -54.24 32.44
C LYS A 729 -5.24 -53.41 31.64
N ASN A 730 -3.96 -53.81 31.68
CA ASN A 730 -2.95 -53.20 30.83
C ASN A 730 -3.16 -53.55 29.34
N ILE A 731 -3.02 -52.57 28.46
CA ILE A 731 -3.18 -52.73 27.01
C ILE A 731 -2.10 -51.88 26.31
N GLU A 732 -1.50 -52.38 25.23
CA GLU A 732 -0.34 -51.76 24.58
C GLU A 732 -0.65 -50.55 23.68
N ARG A 733 -1.91 -50.39 23.22
CA ARG A 733 -2.27 -49.42 22.16
C ARG A 733 -2.74 -48.05 22.67
N GLY A 734 -3.31 -47.98 23.87
CA GLY A 734 -3.86 -46.76 24.44
C GLY A 734 -4.38 -46.96 25.85
N HIS A 735 -4.65 -45.85 26.54
CA HIS A 735 -4.90 -45.83 27.98
C HIS A 735 -6.11 -44.99 28.39
N CYS A 736 -7.05 -44.73 27.45
CA CYS A 736 -8.19 -43.83 27.68
C CYS A 736 -8.98 -44.20 28.94
N GLY A 737 -9.30 -45.48 29.15
CA GLY A 737 -10.07 -45.89 30.32
C GLY A 737 -9.40 -45.53 31.64
N LYS A 738 -8.07 -45.74 31.76
CA LYS A 738 -7.32 -45.37 32.97
C LYS A 738 -7.26 -43.85 33.15
N THR A 739 -7.03 -43.10 32.08
CA THR A 739 -6.99 -41.63 32.14
C THR A 739 -8.35 -41.04 32.50
N ALA A 740 -9.44 -41.59 31.95
CA ALA A 740 -10.82 -41.25 32.30
C ALA A 740 -11.10 -41.49 33.79
N PHE A 741 -10.69 -42.66 34.32
CA PHE A 741 -10.80 -42.95 35.75
C PHE A 741 -10.08 -41.92 36.61
N ILE A 742 -8.86 -41.52 36.23
CA ILE A 742 -8.07 -40.52 36.96
C ILE A 742 -8.78 -39.16 36.96
N LEU A 743 -9.34 -38.73 35.82
CA LEU A 743 -10.10 -37.48 35.71
C LEU A 743 -11.36 -37.49 36.61
N GLU A 744 -12.11 -38.59 36.60
CA GLU A 744 -13.31 -38.75 37.45
C GLU A 744 -12.95 -38.80 38.93
N TYR A 745 -11.89 -39.51 39.29
CA TYR A 745 -11.36 -39.58 40.66
C TYR A 745 -10.94 -38.20 41.16
N PHE A 746 -10.18 -37.45 40.36
CA PHE A 746 -9.77 -36.09 40.73
C PHE A 746 -10.98 -35.14 40.82
N SER A 747 -11.97 -35.28 39.93
CA SER A 747 -13.21 -34.51 39.98
C SER A 747 -13.95 -34.68 41.30
N GLN A 748 -14.04 -35.92 41.80
CA GLN A 748 -14.63 -36.22 43.12
C GLN A 748 -13.77 -35.66 44.26
N LEU A 749 -12.45 -35.85 44.20
CA LEU A 749 -11.52 -35.39 45.23
C LEU A 749 -11.55 -33.86 45.40
N MET A 750 -11.75 -33.10 44.32
CA MET A 750 -11.88 -31.63 44.37
C MET A 750 -13.13 -31.13 45.09
N LEU A 751 -14.15 -31.98 45.28
CA LEU A 751 -15.33 -31.67 46.11
C LEU A 751 -14.99 -31.72 47.60
N GLU A 752 -14.04 -32.57 47.98
CA GLU A 752 -13.60 -32.77 49.36
C GLU A 752 -12.43 -31.83 49.72
N ASP A 753 -11.53 -31.58 48.76
CA ASP A 753 -10.33 -30.78 48.96
C ASP A 753 -10.29 -29.57 48.03
N SER A 754 -10.73 -28.43 48.57
CA SER A 754 -10.74 -27.15 47.87
C SER A 754 -9.36 -26.58 47.55
N VAL A 755 -8.28 -27.10 48.15
CA VAL A 755 -6.89 -26.66 47.90
C VAL A 755 -6.39 -27.14 46.54
N LEU A 756 -6.90 -28.27 46.06
CA LEU A 756 -6.50 -28.83 44.76
C LEU A 756 -6.91 -27.92 43.60
N LYS A 757 -5.92 -27.58 42.78
CA LYS A 757 -6.09 -26.70 41.62
C LYS A 757 -5.57 -27.30 40.32
N TRP A 758 -4.64 -28.24 40.40
CA TRP A 758 -3.98 -28.84 39.25
C TRP A 758 -3.95 -30.36 39.36
N LEU A 759 -4.17 -31.04 38.23
CA LEU A 759 -3.96 -32.46 38.07
C LEU A 759 -2.80 -32.67 37.09
N LEU A 760 -1.74 -33.33 37.54
CA LEU A 760 -0.69 -33.88 36.67
C LEU A 760 -0.98 -35.36 36.44
N VAL A 761 -1.14 -35.77 35.19
CA VAL A 761 -1.18 -37.17 34.77
C VAL A 761 0.14 -37.50 34.07
N ALA A 762 0.85 -38.52 34.56
CA ALA A 762 2.14 -38.93 34.02
C ALA A 762 2.20 -40.46 33.85
N ASP A 763 3.04 -40.93 32.93
CA ASP A 763 3.37 -42.34 32.80
C ASP A 763 4.50 -42.73 33.78
N ASP A 764 4.61 -44.01 34.11
CA ASP A 764 5.60 -44.53 35.05
C ASP A 764 7.04 -44.52 34.52
N ASP A 765 7.24 -44.23 33.23
CA ASP A 765 8.53 -43.99 32.57
C ASP A 765 8.74 -42.53 32.15
N THR A 766 8.04 -41.60 32.80
CA THR A 766 8.27 -40.16 32.69
C THR A 766 9.08 -39.66 33.90
N ILE A 767 10.08 -38.82 33.63
CA ILE A 767 10.89 -38.12 34.63
C ILE A 767 10.48 -36.66 34.64
N ILE A 768 10.09 -36.12 35.80
CA ILE A 768 9.52 -34.77 35.89
C ILE A 768 10.23 -33.95 36.98
N SER A 769 10.54 -32.69 36.73
CA SER A 769 10.86 -31.72 37.78
C SER A 769 9.58 -31.05 38.28
N LEU A 770 9.06 -31.53 39.42
CA LEU A 770 7.91 -30.88 40.07
C LEU A 770 8.24 -29.45 40.51
N GLU A 771 9.50 -29.12 40.74
CA GLU A 771 9.91 -27.76 41.07
C GLU A 771 9.77 -26.81 39.87
N ASN A 772 10.23 -27.25 38.70
CA ASN A 772 10.10 -26.47 37.46
C ASN A 772 8.63 -26.41 37.02
N LEU A 773 7.89 -27.51 37.18
CA LEU A 773 6.46 -27.54 36.91
C LEU A 773 5.70 -26.48 37.73
N ARG A 774 6.00 -26.35 39.03
CA ARG A 774 5.36 -25.34 39.91
C ARG A 774 5.64 -23.90 39.47
N GLU A 775 6.79 -23.67 38.82
CA GLU A 775 7.15 -22.38 38.24
C GLU A 775 6.35 -22.13 36.96
N VAL A 776 6.33 -23.09 36.04
CA VAL A 776 5.51 -23.02 34.82
C VAL A 776 4.03 -22.77 35.13
N LEU A 777 3.46 -23.50 36.09
CA LEU A 777 2.04 -23.36 36.45
C LEU A 777 1.70 -22.03 37.13
N SER A 778 2.69 -21.27 37.60
CA SER A 778 2.45 -19.96 38.23
C SER A 778 2.02 -18.88 37.24
N ASP A 779 2.23 -19.12 35.93
CA ASP A 779 1.84 -18.22 34.85
C ASP A 779 0.38 -18.39 34.39
N PHE A 780 -0.36 -19.37 34.95
CA PHE A 780 -1.68 -19.77 34.45
C PHE A 780 -2.81 -19.62 35.46
N ASP A 781 -3.98 -19.19 34.96
CA ASP A 781 -5.20 -19.09 35.76
C ASP A 781 -5.99 -20.39 35.76
N THR A 782 -6.04 -21.03 36.93
CA THR A 782 -6.78 -22.29 37.18
C THR A 782 -8.29 -22.21 36.93
N GLY A 783 -8.86 -21.01 36.90
CA GLY A 783 -10.27 -20.77 36.58
C GLY A 783 -10.62 -20.97 35.11
N LYS A 784 -9.62 -20.98 34.22
CA LYS A 784 -9.81 -21.23 32.79
C LYS A 784 -9.55 -22.72 32.47
N PRO A 785 -10.40 -23.37 31.64
CA PRO A 785 -10.20 -24.76 31.25
C PRO A 785 -9.05 -24.88 30.25
N MET A 786 -7.91 -25.43 30.68
CA MET A 786 -6.73 -25.65 29.86
C MET A 786 -6.01 -26.97 30.19
N ILE A 787 -5.37 -27.54 29.17
CA ILE A 787 -4.49 -28.70 29.24
C ILE A 787 -3.10 -28.27 28.74
N ILE A 788 -2.08 -28.47 29.57
CA ILE A 788 -0.72 -27.97 29.34
C ILE A 788 0.24 -29.15 29.20
N GLY A 789 1.13 -29.09 28.20
CA GLY A 789 2.25 -30.02 28.02
C GLY A 789 2.91 -29.91 26.65
N GLU A 790 3.48 -31.01 26.12
CA GLU A 790 4.00 -31.01 24.75
C GLU A 790 2.85 -31.21 23.75
N ARG A 791 2.64 -30.24 22.85
CA ARG A 791 1.52 -30.23 21.91
C ARG A 791 1.92 -30.88 20.60
N TYR A 792 1.17 -31.88 20.17
CA TYR A 792 1.20 -32.41 18.81
C TYR A 792 -0.10 -32.05 18.08
N GLY A 793 -0.04 -32.04 16.75
CA GLY A 793 -1.17 -31.79 15.88
C GLY A 793 -1.58 -33.02 15.10
N TYR A 794 -2.89 -33.20 14.89
CA TYR A 794 -3.44 -34.20 13.99
C TYR A 794 -4.33 -33.52 12.94
N GLY A 795 -4.11 -33.83 11.66
CA GLY A 795 -4.98 -33.41 10.56
C GLY A 795 -4.79 -31.98 10.05
N TRP A 796 -3.86 -31.18 10.57
CA TRP A 796 -3.68 -29.78 10.14
C TRP A 796 -3.25 -29.60 8.68
N ASN A 797 -2.71 -30.65 8.05
CA ASN A 797 -2.37 -30.63 6.63
C ASN A 797 -3.60 -30.81 5.72
N ASP A 798 -4.71 -31.35 6.23
CA ASP A 798 -5.98 -31.44 5.51
C ASP A 798 -6.86 -30.26 5.91
N ARG A 799 -7.03 -29.28 5.01
CA ARG A 799 -7.49 -27.89 5.23
C ARG A 799 -8.90 -27.72 5.85
N SER A 800 -9.52 -28.80 6.35
CA SER A 800 -10.90 -28.80 6.85
C SER A 800 -11.12 -29.52 8.19
N SER A 801 -10.17 -30.31 8.70
CA SER A 801 -10.36 -31.05 9.96
C SER A 801 -9.05 -31.42 10.66
N GLY A 802 -8.65 -30.63 11.65
CA GLY A 802 -7.53 -30.93 12.53
C GLY A 802 -7.81 -30.54 13.98
N TYR A 803 -7.00 -31.09 14.89
CA TYR A 803 -7.03 -30.74 16.31
C TYR A 803 -5.65 -30.94 16.96
N ASP A 804 -5.47 -30.25 18.08
CA ASP A 804 -4.28 -30.35 18.91
C ASP A 804 -4.52 -31.31 20.08
N TYR A 805 -3.45 -31.95 20.55
CA TYR A 805 -3.47 -32.77 21.75
C TYR A 805 -2.15 -32.66 22.51
N ILE A 806 -2.20 -32.82 23.83
CA ILE A 806 -0.99 -32.92 24.67
C ILE A 806 -0.57 -34.37 24.75
N THR A 807 0.69 -34.66 24.46
CA THR A 807 1.23 -36.02 24.51
C THR A 807 1.16 -36.58 25.92
N GLY A 808 0.72 -37.84 26.05
CA GLY A 808 0.57 -38.49 27.35
C GLY A 808 1.90 -38.71 28.08
N GLY A 809 2.93 -39.13 27.34
CA GLY A 809 4.23 -39.50 27.89
C GLY A 809 5.06 -38.32 28.37
N GLY A 810 4.94 -37.15 27.72
CA GLY A 810 5.54 -35.91 28.20
C GLY A 810 4.97 -35.45 29.56
N GLY A 811 3.79 -35.95 29.93
CA GLY A 811 3.04 -35.54 31.11
C GLY A 811 2.00 -34.48 30.75
N MET A 812 0.75 -34.73 31.15
CA MET A 812 -0.40 -33.87 30.89
C MET A 812 -0.81 -33.15 32.16
N VAL A 813 -0.91 -31.83 32.11
CA VAL A 813 -1.38 -31.03 33.25
C VAL A 813 -2.74 -30.43 32.94
N PHE A 814 -3.70 -30.63 33.82
CA PHE A 814 -5.06 -30.14 33.68
C PHE A 814 -5.34 -29.11 34.78
N SER A 815 -5.91 -27.97 34.40
CA SER A 815 -6.50 -27.06 35.39
C SER A 815 -7.74 -27.69 36.02
N LYS A 816 -8.06 -27.28 37.25
CA LYS A 816 -9.32 -27.64 37.91
C LYS A 816 -10.54 -27.44 37.01
N ALA A 817 -10.62 -26.29 36.33
CA ALA A 817 -11.69 -26.01 35.39
C ALA A 817 -11.72 -26.99 34.21
N ALA A 818 -10.56 -27.39 33.68
CA ALA A 818 -10.48 -28.35 32.58
C ALA A 818 -11.04 -29.71 32.97
N VAL A 819 -10.68 -30.24 34.13
CA VAL A 819 -11.16 -31.56 34.57
C VAL A 819 -12.68 -31.54 34.76
N VAL A 820 -13.22 -30.48 35.39
CA VAL A 820 -14.68 -30.32 35.56
C VAL A 820 -15.38 -30.30 34.21
N GLU A 821 -14.86 -29.56 33.23
CA GLU A 821 -15.44 -29.46 31.90
C GLU A 821 -15.37 -30.80 31.14
N LEU A 822 -14.22 -31.47 31.14
CA LEU A 822 -14.03 -32.78 30.49
C LEU A 822 -15.00 -33.83 31.04
N VAL A 823 -15.15 -33.92 32.36
CA VAL A 823 -16.07 -34.88 33.00
C VAL A 823 -17.53 -34.55 32.68
N ASN A 824 -17.93 -33.28 32.83
CA ASN A 824 -19.32 -32.86 32.61
C ASN A 824 -19.76 -32.99 31.15
N ARG A 825 -18.85 -32.79 30.20
CA ARG A 825 -19.12 -32.92 28.77
C ARG A 825 -19.07 -34.36 28.27
N GLY A 826 -18.64 -35.30 29.12
CA GLY A 826 -18.57 -36.72 28.77
C GLY A 826 -17.31 -37.12 28.02
N CYS A 827 -16.23 -36.33 28.08
CA CYS A 827 -14.93 -36.68 27.51
C CYS A 827 -14.26 -37.87 28.22
N THR A 828 -14.80 -38.34 29.35
CA THR A 828 -14.35 -39.56 30.03
C THR A 828 -15.03 -40.83 29.50
N ARG A 829 -16.01 -40.70 28.59
CA ARG A 829 -16.69 -41.84 27.95
C ARG A 829 -15.91 -42.33 26.73
N CYS A 830 -14.78 -42.97 27.00
CA CYS A 830 -13.90 -43.53 25.99
C CYS A 830 -14.67 -44.46 25.01
N PRO A 831 -14.39 -44.41 23.69
CA PRO A 831 -14.92 -45.38 22.74
C PRO A 831 -14.55 -46.82 23.10
N ALA A 832 -13.32 -47.00 23.58
CA ALA A 832 -12.79 -48.22 24.17
C ALA A 832 -11.67 -47.87 25.17
N ASP A 833 -11.43 -48.75 26.15
CA ASP A 833 -10.38 -48.53 27.18
C ASP A 833 -8.98 -48.34 26.58
N ASP A 834 -8.71 -48.96 25.43
CA ASP A 834 -7.44 -48.93 24.70
C ASP A 834 -7.36 -47.84 23.62
N THR A 835 -8.32 -46.91 23.59
CA THR A 835 -8.23 -45.73 22.75
C THR A 835 -7.01 -44.90 23.17
N PRO A 836 -6.23 -44.33 22.23
CA PRO A 836 -5.18 -43.36 22.56
C PRO A 836 -5.77 -42.19 23.35
N ASP A 837 -5.36 -42.07 24.61
CA ASP A 837 -5.96 -41.17 25.59
C ASP A 837 -5.71 -39.72 25.23
N ASP A 838 -4.47 -39.41 24.89
CA ASP A 838 -4.03 -38.08 24.47
C ASP A 838 -4.80 -37.54 23.26
N MET A 839 -4.87 -38.31 22.16
CA MET A 839 -5.59 -37.92 20.96
C MET A 839 -7.10 -37.79 21.19
N TYR A 840 -7.71 -38.72 21.92
CA TYR A 840 -9.15 -38.66 22.21
C TYR A 840 -9.50 -37.46 23.09
N LEU A 841 -8.68 -37.19 24.12
CA LEU A 841 -8.85 -36.00 24.97
C LEU A 841 -8.64 -34.71 24.18
N GLY A 842 -7.65 -34.65 23.28
CA GLY A 842 -7.42 -33.50 22.41
C GLY A 842 -8.60 -33.24 21.46
N ALA A 843 -9.15 -34.29 20.83
CA ALA A 843 -10.33 -34.17 19.99
C ALA A 843 -11.54 -33.67 20.79
N CYS A 844 -11.77 -34.21 21.99
CA CYS A 844 -12.86 -33.77 22.86
C CYS A 844 -12.67 -32.34 23.37
N ALA A 845 -11.45 -31.98 23.75
CA ALA A 845 -11.08 -30.62 24.14
C ALA A 845 -11.36 -29.62 23.01
N ASN A 846 -11.01 -29.97 21.76
CA ASN A 846 -11.30 -29.16 20.58
C ASN A 846 -12.81 -28.96 20.36
N TRP A 847 -13.63 -30.02 20.52
CA TRP A 847 -15.09 -29.93 20.42
C TRP A 847 -15.72 -29.04 21.48
N HIS A 848 -15.14 -29.00 22.68
CA HIS A 848 -15.66 -28.24 23.83
C HIS A 848 -14.90 -26.94 24.11
N LYS A 849 -13.99 -26.52 23.22
CA LYS A 849 -13.19 -25.28 23.35
C LYS A 849 -12.39 -25.21 24.65
N ILE A 850 -11.86 -26.35 25.10
CA ILE A 850 -10.86 -26.43 26.16
C ILE A 850 -9.50 -26.19 25.52
N GLU A 851 -8.69 -25.32 26.12
CA GLU A 851 -7.44 -24.88 25.49
C GLU A 851 -6.33 -25.91 25.62
N ILE A 852 -5.65 -26.16 24.50
CA ILE A 852 -4.42 -26.96 24.46
C ILE A 852 -3.23 -26.01 24.41
N ILE A 853 -2.47 -25.96 25.50
CA ILE A 853 -1.34 -25.04 25.67
C ILE A 853 -0.04 -25.82 25.56
N HIS A 854 0.79 -25.43 24.59
CA HIS A 854 2.11 -25.99 24.44
C HIS A 854 3.09 -25.35 25.43
N HIS A 855 3.96 -26.16 26.03
CA HIS A 855 5.12 -25.66 26.74
C HIS A 855 6.36 -26.48 26.37
N ASP A 856 7.37 -25.84 25.77
CA ASP A 856 8.61 -26.50 25.29
C ASP A 856 9.42 -27.23 26.38
N GLY A 857 9.07 -27.08 27.65
CA GLY A 857 9.71 -27.81 28.74
C GLY A 857 9.27 -29.28 28.85
N PHE A 858 8.15 -29.66 28.23
CA PHE A 858 7.65 -31.03 28.25
C PHE A 858 8.15 -31.80 27.04
N HIS A 859 8.56 -33.05 27.24
CA HIS A 859 9.18 -33.87 26.19
C HIS A 859 8.68 -35.32 26.19
N GLN A 860 8.12 -35.76 25.06
CA GLN A 860 7.60 -37.09 24.75
C GLN A 860 8.71 -38.11 24.42
N ALA A 861 9.96 -37.66 24.31
CA ALA A 861 11.11 -38.52 24.04
C ALA A 861 12.22 -38.35 25.07
N ARG A 862 13.32 -39.09 24.88
CA ARG A 862 14.47 -39.06 25.78
C ARG A 862 15.31 -37.82 25.50
N PRO A 863 16.15 -37.35 26.44
CA PRO A 863 17.02 -36.19 26.19
C PRO A 863 17.92 -36.33 24.96
N VAL A 864 18.40 -37.55 24.69
CA VAL A 864 19.26 -37.85 23.53
C VAL A 864 18.52 -37.77 22.18
N ASP A 865 17.19 -37.85 22.19
CA ASP A 865 16.37 -37.74 20.99
C ASP A 865 16.18 -36.26 20.57
N TYR A 866 16.67 -35.29 21.35
CA TYR A 866 16.62 -33.86 21.04
C TYR A 866 18.03 -33.29 20.87
N SER A 867 18.16 -32.25 20.02
CA SER A 867 19.43 -31.52 19.91
C SER A 867 19.85 -30.92 21.26
N SER A 868 21.11 -31.10 21.64
CA SER A 868 21.66 -30.52 22.87
C SER A 868 21.58 -28.99 22.92
N ILE A 869 21.55 -28.32 21.76
CA ILE A 869 21.36 -26.87 21.65
C ILE A 869 19.93 -26.49 22.00
N ARG A 870 18.95 -27.26 21.51
CA ARG A 870 17.53 -27.07 21.79
C ARG A 870 17.25 -27.17 23.29
N LEU A 871 17.68 -28.26 23.92
CA LEU A 871 17.46 -28.47 25.35
C LEU A 871 18.13 -27.43 26.25
N LYS A 872 19.27 -26.85 25.83
CA LYS A 872 19.94 -25.76 26.56
C LYS A 872 19.18 -24.43 26.50
N SER A 873 18.33 -24.25 25.49
CA SER A 873 17.51 -23.05 25.31
C SER A 873 16.15 -23.14 26.01
N GLU A 874 15.75 -24.35 26.46
CA GLU A 874 14.43 -24.63 27.01
C GLU A 874 14.46 -24.73 28.54
N PHE A 875 13.37 -24.30 29.18
CA PHE A 875 13.16 -24.55 30.61
C PHE A 875 12.54 -25.94 30.80
N VAL A 876 13.42 -26.94 30.89
CA VAL A 876 13.04 -28.36 30.89
C VAL A 876 12.21 -28.71 32.15
N VAL A 877 11.06 -29.34 31.93
CA VAL A 877 10.12 -29.85 32.94
C VAL A 877 10.13 -31.37 32.98
N SER A 878 10.09 -32.04 31.84
CA SER A 878 9.98 -33.50 31.79
C SER A 878 10.73 -34.14 30.62
N PHE A 879 11.01 -35.44 30.74
CA PHE A 879 11.43 -36.33 29.67
C PHE A 879 10.71 -37.67 29.79
N HIS A 880 10.57 -38.39 28.68
CA HIS A 880 9.84 -39.66 28.63
C HIS A 880 10.70 -40.81 28.07
N LYS A 881 10.31 -42.04 28.44
CA LYS A 881 10.91 -43.34 28.11
C LYS A 881 12.20 -43.63 28.88
N HIS A 882 12.20 -44.76 29.60
CA HIS A 882 13.40 -45.32 30.23
C HIS A 882 14.25 -46.21 29.29
N LEU A 883 13.88 -46.30 28.00
CA LEU A 883 14.52 -47.23 27.08
C LEU A 883 15.94 -46.79 26.72
N ASN A 884 16.92 -47.68 26.94
CA ASN A 884 18.34 -47.49 26.64
C ASN A 884 18.96 -46.25 27.33
N VAL A 885 18.43 -45.87 28.49
CA VAL A 885 18.94 -44.78 29.34
C VAL A 885 18.88 -45.19 30.82
N ASP A 886 19.72 -44.61 31.67
CA ASP A 886 19.58 -44.73 33.12
C ASP A 886 18.70 -43.58 33.65
N PRO A 887 17.45 -43.84 34.06
CA PRO A 887 16.55 -42.77 34.47
C PRO A 887 16.97 -42.07 35.77
N LEU A 888 17.73 -42.73 36.65
CA LEU A 888 18.26 -42.09 37.85
C LEU A 888 19.35 -41.09 37.47
N GLN A 889 20.25 -41.48 36.56
CA GLN A 889 21.27 -40.58 36.04
C GLN A 889 20.66 -39.38 35.32
N ILE A 890 19.63 -39.59 34.48
CA ILE A 890 18.95 -38.50 33.78
C ILE A 890 18.31 -37.52 34.77
N TYR A 891 17.63 -38.02 35.81
CA TYR A 891 17.06 -37.17 36.85
C TYR A 891 18.13 -36.37 37.58
N ASP A 892 19.24 -36.99 37.96
CA ASP A 892 20.33 -36.31 38.67
C ASP A 892 21.06 -35.29 37.78
N GLU A 893 21.25 -35.59 36.49
CA GLU A 893 21.91 -34.68 35.54
C GLU A 893 21.07 -33.43 35.24
N TRP A 894 19.76 -33.61 35.03
CA TRP A 894 18.88 -32.52 34.62
C TRP A 894 18.24 -31.78 35.78
N PHE A 895 17.92 -32.49 36.87
CA PHE A 895 17.11 -31.98 37.98
C PHE A 895 17.76 -32.17 39.36
N GLY A 896 18.98 -32.72 39.42
CA GLY A 896 19.72 -32.88 40.66
C GLY A 896 20.14 -31.56 41.32
N LYS A 897 20.36 -31.60 42.63
CA LYS A 897 20.67 -30.42 43.48
C LYS A 897 21.90 -29.62 43.05
N SER A 898 22.85 -30.22 42.31
CA SER A 898 24.09 -29.57 41.88
C SER A 898 23.90 -28.51 40.77
N ARG A 899 22.78 -28.53 40.04
CA ARG A 899 22.43 -27.48 39.07
C ARG A 899 21.75 -26.27 39.71
N GLN A 900 20.95 -26.44 40.76
CA GLN A 900 20.26 -25.33 41.43
C GLN A 900 21.22 -24.27 42.00
N CYS A 901 22.48 -24.61 42.28
CA CYS A 901 23.51 -23.64 42.70
C CYS A 901 24.21 -22.87 41.56
N LYS A 902 23.96 -23.19 40.29
CA LYS A 902 24.61 -22.50 39.15
C LYS A 902 23.77 -21.37 38.56
N ASP A 903 22.46 -21.36 38.81
CA ASP A 903 21.54 -20.33 38.29
C ASP A 903 21.37 -19.12 39.24
N GLU A 904 22.11 -19.08 40.37
CA GLU A 904 22.17 -17.95 41.32
C GLU A 904 23.42 -17.06 41.18
N LEU A 905 24.20 -17.21 40.10
CA LEU A 905 25.41 -16.40 39.81
C LEU A 905 25.24 -15.49 38.60
#